data_AF-A0A2H1J1Z3-F1
#
_entry.id   AF-A0A2H1J1Z3-F1
#
_cell.length_a   1.000
_cell.length_b   1.000
_cell.length_c   1.000
_cell.angle_alpha   90.00
_cell.angle_beta   90.00
_cell.angle_gamma   90.00
#
_symmetry.space_group_name_H-M   'P 1'
#
loop_
_entity.id
_entity.type
_entity.pdbx_description
1 polymer ?
#
loop_
_entity_poly.entity_id
_entity_poly.type
_entity_poly.pdbx_seq_one_letter_code
_entity_poly.pdbx_strand_id
1 'polypeptide(L)'
;MLFLRVLASVACVLGLVVPGAAVAAPAQTAGSSASPAGSSAPSADEDAATGVVVIGASGLTLSDIGPERTPNLWSLVEDGASANLAVRTLTPATCAAAGWLSFGAGARMHSVDLTPDWFSPLLAHTSCPRMVDPVPASAAEAPEAEDPDAAEPSVDSDVSDDPEVPAGTPVAAGPATFEDFERVLAANAGSGYGADPGVFTRAAEDADWCTVAYGRGAAYAAADEEGRVETWAPTTSLVTDPTGTSADEEDEQILDSCALTLIDAGTAADPTWEPNAWHAWNDESLGRTRTGQIAALDARVGRVLEQTPDTSDVVVAGLGDADYPSRLRAVIAAGPSYEPGTLRSSSTRQPGLVQLTDVLPAAIGEVGLESEGTSPAGFVVDPSDDASTRMDDLVADSRKAGTVHTHAQTFSVFLDVIHYALTITLAILLLVPVVRTLRTKTPRTLTALRTSGAWVCFTIGLLPMASFAAGVLPWGRVPAPGWGLTGAIALGTAALVAVSIAGPWRRTWQGRVAAVSLVSAVVLVADVALGSRLQFNALMGYNPIVAGRFYGLGNQGAALFLAAALLGLGIIASRLVDTGRTVTARLLVAGFALVSVFVLGNPAWGAKFGGTVAALVGFTVLLLSLFRIRVSIVRLALIGAGALTIIVGVAGLDYLRPPAERSHFGNFFGQALDGQLIEVITRKLEANLRIMVINPALAIVVPLAVFTVLFSLAYLQRYQATAALARPWANTLPPALAHPTVHAGFLSAAIALGVGLVITDSGVAVPATGAMMLVPMLVVMSVGIDRDSADSAREGSADRTSESAVEAEATAEAVEADR
;
A
#
# COMPACT_ATOMS: atom_id res chain seq x y z
N MET A 1 1.33 -23.23 -30.89
CA MET A 1 0.29 -22.65 -31.78
C MET A 1 -1.14 -22.89 -31.28
N LEU A 2 -1.52 -24.09 -30.82
CA LEU A 2 -2.88 -24.33 -30.28
C LEU A 2 -3.17 -23.50 -29.00
N PHE A 3 -2.17 -23.33 -28.13
CA PHE A 3 -2.27 -22.53 -26.90
C PHE A 3 -2.47 -21.03 -27.18
N LEU A 4 -1.75 -20.47 -28.17
CA LEU A 4 -1.94 -19.10 -28.64
C LEU A 4 -3.31 -18.88 -29.31
N ARG A 5 -3.84 -19.90 -30.01
CA ARG A 5 -5.19 -19.83 -30.61
C ARG A 5 -6.28 -19.92 -29.54
N VAL A 6 -6.08 -20.68 -28.46
CA VAL A 6 -7.01 -20.69 -27.32
C VAL A 6 -6.98 -19.35 -26.58
N LEU A 7 -5.80 -18.75 -26.38
CA LEU A 7 -5.66 -17.41 -25.79
C LEU A 7 -6.31 -16.31 -26.67
N ALA A 8 -6.10 -16.36 -27.98
CA ALA A 8 -6.71 -15.42 -28.93
C ALA A 8 -8.23 -15.57 -29.00
N SER A 9 -8.76 -16.80 -28.94
CA SER A 9 -10.20 -17.05 -28.89
C SER A 9 -10.84 -16.58 -27.58
N VAL A 10 -10.14 -16.71 -26.46
CA VAL A 10 -10.58 -16.16 -25.16
C VAL A 10 -10.57 -14.64 -25.19
N ALA A 11 -9.56 -14.02 -25.80
CA ALA A 11 -9.49 -12.56 -26.00
C ALA A 11 -10.62 -12.02 -26.89
N CYS A 12 -10.97 -12.74 -27.96
CA CYS A 12 -12.06 -12.34 -28.86
C CYS A 12 -13.46 -12.50 -28.25
N VAL A 13 -13.67 -13.48 -27.36
CA VAL A 13 -14.97 -13.65 -26.67
C VAL A 13 -15.16 -12.64 -25.53
N LEU A 14 -14.07 -12.10 -24.98
CA LEU A 14 -14.10 -11.16 -23.86
C LEU A 14 -14.18 -9.67 -24.27
N GLY A 15 -14.27 -9.33 -25.56
CA GLY A 15 -14.56 -7.96 -25.99
C GLY A 15 -13.64 -6.88 -25.40
N LEU A 16 -12.36 -7.19 -25.17
CA LEU A 16 -11.37 -6.24 -24.66
C LEU A 16 -10.84 -5.36 -25.79
N VAL A 17 -11.57 -4.29 -26.08
CA VAL A 17 -10.99 -3.05 -26.59
C VAL A 17 -11.07 -2.06 -25.44
N VAL A 18 -9.95 -1.86 -24.74
CA VAL A 18 -9.80 -0.81 -23.73
C VAL A 18 -9.06 0.35 -24.40
N PRO A 19 -9.69 1.52 -24.62
CA PRO A 19 -8.93 2.74 -24.77
C PRO A 19 -8.32 3.09 -23.41
N GLY A 20 -7.04 3.43 -23.40
CA GLY A 20 -6.31 3.82 -22.21
C GLY A 20 -7.00 5.00 -21.50
N ALA A 21 -7.36 4.80 -20.24
CA ALA A 21 -7.77 5.86 -19.33
C ALA A 21 -6.97 5.70 -18.03
N ALA A 22 -6.41 6.82 -17.58
CA ALA A 22 -5.49 6.91 -16.46
C ALA A 22 -6.03 6.29 -15.17
N VAL A 23 -5.17 5.53 -14.49
CA VAL A 23 -5.45 4.99 -13.15
C VAL A 23 -5.24 6.09 -12.12
N ALA A 24 -6.31 6.79 -11.76
CA ALA A 24 -6.33 7.59 -10.54
C ALA A 24 -6.53 6.64 -9.35
N ALA A 25 -5.47 6.45 -8.55
CA ALA A 25 -5.61 5.84 -7.23
C ALA A 25 -6.64 6.65 -6.40
N PRO A 26 -7.58 6.00 -5.69
CA PRO A 26 -8.42 6.71 -4.75
C PRO A 26 -7.52 7.33 -3.67
N ALA A 27 -7.71 8.62 -3.39
CA ALA A 27 -7.05 9.32 -2.29
C ALA A 27 -7.41 8.58 -0.98
N GLN A 28 -6.45 7.86 -0.43
CA GLN A 28 -6.54 7.33 0.92
C GLN A 28 -6.29 8.51 1.85
N THR A 29 -7.28 8.93 2.62
CA THR A 29 -7.06 9.81 3.77
C THR A 29 -6.03 9.13 4.66
N ALA A 30 -4.85 9.73 4.77
CA ALA A 30 -3.78 9.26 5.63
C ALA A 30 -4.33 9.17 7.05
N GLY A 31 -4.45 7.95 7.57
CA GLY A 31 -4.75 7.75 8.98
C GLY A 31 -3.47 8.02 9.76
N SER A 32 -3.31 9.25 10.27
CA SER A 32 -2.23 9.58 11.18
C SER A 32 -2.32 8.69 12.42
N SER A 33 -1.23 8.01 12.70
CA SER A 33 -1.00 7.25 13.92
C SER A 33 -1.20 8.13 15.14
N ALA A 34 -1.90 7.64 16.15
CA ALA A 34 -1.86 8.25 17.48
C ALA A 34 -0.41 8.30 17.99
N SER A 35 -0.07 9.41 18.64
CA SER A 35 1.22 9.71 19.28
C SER A 35 1.69 8.57 20.18
N PRO A 36 2.98 8.20 20.16
CA PRO A 36 3.61 7.59 21.33
C PRO A 36 3.61 8.64 22.47
N ALA A 37 3.32 8.19 23.68
CA ALA A 37 3.49 9.02 24.88
C ALA A 37 4.97 9.41 25.02
N GLY A 38 5.20 10.66 25.43
CA GLY A 38 6.46 11.37 25.33
C GLY A 38 7.70 10.60 25.80
N SER A 39 8.72 10.63 24.96
CA SER A 39 10.11 10.50 25.40
C SER A 39 10.57 11.87 25.91
N SER A 40 11.06 11.88 27.14
CA SER A 40 11.74 13.01 27.77
C SER A 40 12.81 13.60 26.86
N ALA A 41 12.77 14.92 26.66
CA ALA A 41 13.85 15.70 26.05
C ALA A 41 15.18 15.37 26.74
N PRO A 42 16.26 15.08 25.99
CA PRO A 42 17.60 15.05 26.55
C PRO A 42 17.96 16.46 27.03
N SER A 43 18.71 16.54 28.12
CA SER A 43 19.39 17.75 28.55
C SER A 43 20.27 18.30 27.42
N ALA A 44 20.33 19.62 27.29
CA ALA A 44 21.23 20.33 26.37
C ALA A 44 22.68 19.81 26.55
N ASP A 45 23.12 18.99 25.60
CA ASP A 45 24.50 18.58 25.45
C ASP A 45 25.25 19.67 24.66
N GLU A 46 26.52 19.89 25.02
CA GLU A 46 27.42 20.88 24.40
C GLU A 46 27.75 20.56 22.91
N ASP A 47 27.26 19.43 22.39
CA ASP A 47 27.50 18.91 21.02
C ASP A 47 26.26 18.99 20.08
N ALA A 48 25.17 19.68 20.49
CA ALA A 48 23.97 19.78 19.67
C ALA A 48 24.19 20.65 18.41
N ALA A 49 23.72 20.18 17.24
CA ALA A 49 23.83 20.94 16.00
C ALA A 49 23.08 22.27 16.07
N THR A 50 23.66 23.32 15.48
CA THR A 50 23.16 24.71 15.56
C THR A 50 22.27 25.10 14.38
N GLY A 51 22.23 24.26 13.34
CA GLY A 51 21.46 24.50 12.12
C GLY A 51 21.38 23.26 11.23
N VAL A 52 20.58 23.36 10.17
CA VAL A 52 20.33 22.26 9.23
C VAL A 52 20.49 22.75 7.80
N VAL A 53 21.29 22.03 7.02
CA VAL A 53 21.44 22.19 5.57
C VAL A 53 20.73 21.03 4.87
N VAL A 54 19.65 21.32 4.14
CA VAL A 54 18.93 20.32 3.34
C VAL A 54 19.27 20.47 1.87
N ILE A 55 19.84 19.42 1.28
CA ILE A 55 20.20 19.34 -0.13
C ILE A 55 19.20 18.45 -0.86
N GLY A 56 18.34 19.06 -1.66
CA GLY A 56 17.37 18.36 -2.51
C GLY A 56 17.97 17.94 -3.84
N ALA A 57 17.77 16.67 -4.20
CA ALA A 57 18.36 16.02 -5.37
C ALA A 57 17.31 15.16 -6.10
N SER A 58 16.42 15.78 -6.89
CA SER A 58 15.31 15.06 -7.53
C SER A 58 15.80 13.88 -8.38
N GLY A 59 15.17 12.72 -8.22
CA GLY A 59 15.57 11.50 -8.93
C GLY A 59 16.67 10.67 -8.29
N LEU A 60 17.38 11.16 -7.28
CA LEU A 60 18.46 10.43 -6.62
C LEU A 60 17.94 9.14 -5.95
N THR A 61 18.55 8.00 -6.26
CA THR A 61 18.26 6.71 -5.62
C THR A 61 19.47 6.18 -4.88
N LEU A 62 19.27 5.33 -3.89
CA LEU A 62 20.38 4.68 -3.17
C LEU A 62 21.27 3.83 -4.09
N SER A 63 20.72 3.28 -5.18
CA SER A 63 21.52 2.56 -6.19
C SER A 63 22.44 3.44 -7.03
N ASP A 64 22.29 4.77 -6.96
CA ASP A 64 23.18 5.72 -7.61
C ASP A 64 24.41 6.05 -6.73
N ILE A 65 24.37 5.69 -5.44
CA ILE A 65 25.39 6.05 -4.44
C ILE A 65 26.42 4.93 -4.29
N GLY A 66 27.71 5.26 -4.34
CA GLY A 66 28.79 4.27 -4.19
C GLY A 66 30.18 4.90 -4.14
N PRO A 67 31.16 4.23 -3.52
CA PRO A 67 32.45 4.82 -3.16
C PRO A 67 33.25 5.32 -4.38
N GLU A 68 33.17 4.64 -5.53
CA GLU A 68 33.92 5.07 -6.71
C GLU A 68 33.18 6.08 -7.60
N ARG A 69 31.84 6.07 -7.60
CA ARG A 69 31.03 6.85 -8.54
C ARG A 69 30.58 8.19 -7.96
N THR A 70 30.32 8.22 -6.65
CA THR A 70 29.76 9.37 -5.92
C THR A 70 30.41 9.46 -4.54
N PRO A 71 31.71 9.78 -4.49
CA PRO A 71 32.48 9.75 -3.25
C PRO A 71 31.97 10.75 -2.19
N ASN A 72 31.43 11.90 -2.60
CA ASN A 72 30.92 12.89 -1.64
C ASN A 72 29.64 12.39 -0.97
N LEU A 73 28.69 11.88 -1.76
CA LEU A 73 27.48 11.24 -1.23
C LEU A 73 27.80 9.97 -0.43
N TRP A 74 28.83 9.22 -0.81
CA TRP A 74 29.26 8.03 -0.08
C TRP A 74 29.82 8.37 1.31
N SER A 75 30.58 9.46 1.44
CA SER A 75 31.09 9.90 2.75
C SER A 75 29.95 10.17 3.76
N LEU A 76 28.86 10.81 3.31
CA LEU A 76 27.67 11.02 4.14
C LEU A 76 26.98 9.71 4.52
N VAL A 77 27.06 8.67 3.68
CA VAL A 77 26.55 7.33 4.04
C VAL A 77 27.44 6.69 5.09
N GLU A 78 28.77 6.83 5.00
CA GLU A 78 29.72 6.28 5.97
C GLU A 78 29.53 6.90 7.35
N ASP A 79 29.44 8.22 7.40
CA ASP A 79 29.41 8.96 8.67
C ASP A 79 28.00 9.20 9.21
N GLY A 80 26.97 9.05 8.38
CA GLY A 80 25.58 9.36 8.74
C GLY A 80 24.62 8.18 8.63
N ALA A 81 23.33 8.49 8.77
CA ALA A 81 22.22 7.57 8.65
C ALA A 81 21.55 7.62 7.27
N SER A 82 21.11 6.48 6.74
CA SER A 82 20.51 6.41 5.39
C SER A 82 19.22 5.59 5.34
N ALA A 83 18.31 5.96 4.45
CA ALA A 83 17.05 5.26 4.22
C ALA A 83 16.52 5.43 2.79
N ASN A 84 15.56 4.57 2.44
CA ASN A 84 14.71 4.80 1.28
C ASN A 84 13.66 5.87 1.60
N LEU A 85 13.39 6.74 0.63
CA LEU A 85 12.44 7.83 0.70
C LEU A 85 11.22 7.56 -0.18
N ALA A 86 10.04 7.50 0.43
CA ALA A 86 8.76 7.46 -0.27
C ALA A 86 8.32 8.89 -0.62
N VAL A 87 8.43 9.24 -1.91
CA VAL A 87 8.19 10.62 -2.40
C VAL A 87 6.74 10.95 -2.73
N ARG A 88 5.78 10.12 -2.31
CA ARG A 88 4.40 10.19 -2.81
C ARG A 88 3.73 11.54 -2.52
N THR A 89 3.28 12.19 -3.59
CA THR A 89 2.45 13.41 -3.57
C THR A 89 0.98 13.10 -3.94
N LEU A 90 0.20 14.11 -4.30
CA LEU A 90 -1.20 13.93 -4.72
C LEU A 90 -1.31 13.15 -6.05
N THR A 91 -0.25 13.11 -6.86
CA THR A 91 -0.22 12.41 -8.15
C THR A 91 0.45 11.02 -8.08
N PRO A 92 0.13 10.11 -9.03
CA PRO A 92 0.77 8.81 -9.14
C PRO A 92 2.30 8.84 -9.18
N ALA A 93 2.83 9.70 -10.05
CA ALA A 93 4.24 10.05 -10.14
C ALA A 93 4.46 11.42 -9.49
N THR A 94 5.59 11.58 -8.81
CA THR A 94 5.90 12.83 -8.12
C THR A 94 6.84 13.67 -8.97
N CYS A 95 6.32 14.76 -9.54
CA CYS A 95 7.17 15.75 -10.18
C CYS A 95 8.05 16.48 -9.15
N ALA A 96 9.23 16.94 -9.57
CA ALA A 96 10.15 17.68 -8.71
C ALA A 96 9.47 18.88 -8.03
N ALA A 97 8.72 19.69 -8.77
CA ALA A 97 7.95 20.83 -8.22
C ALA A 97 6.99 20.40 -7.11
N ALA A 98 6.20 19.35 -7.35
CA ALA A 98 5.27 18.80 -6.35
C ALA A 98 6.01 18.20 -5.14
N GLY A 99 7.19 17.61 -5.38
CA GLY A 99 8.06 17.06 -4.34
C GLY A 99 8.57 18.15 -3.40
N TRP A 100 9.14 19.23 -3.95
CA TRP A 100 9.58 20.39 -3.19
C TRP A 100 8.45 21.08 -2.43
N LEU A 101 7.30 21.33 -3.07
CA LEU A 101 6.12 21.87 -2.40
C LEU A 101 5.66 20.99 -1.24
N SER A 102 5.61 19.66 -1.44
CA SER A 102 5.16 18.75 -0.39
C SER A 102 6.15 18.62 0.76
N PHE A 103 7.44 18.76 0.46
CA PHE A 103 8.51 18.82 1.44
C PHE A 103 8.39 20.09 2.31
N GLY A 104 8.26 21.26 1.68
CA GLY A 104 8.12 22.55 2.35
C GLY A 104 6.79 22.77 3.07
N ALA A 105 5.72 22.07 2.68
CA ALA A 105 4.43 22.15 3.38
C ALA A 105 4.26 21.09 4.49
N GLY A 106 5.21 20.15 4.62
CA GLY A 106 5.05 19.01 5.54
C GLY A 106 3.84 18.12 5.25
N ALA A 107 3.26 18.24 4.05
CA ALA A 107 1.99 17.63 3.64
C ALA A 107 1.96 17.43 2.12
N ARG A 108 1.12 16.50 1.63
CA ARG A 108 1.07 16.21 0.19
C ARG A 108 0.46 17.37 -0.59
N MET A 109 1.21 17.85 -1.57
CA MET A 109 0.78 18.87 -2.52
C MET A 109 0.87 18.39 -3.97
N HIS A 110 0.19 19.10 -4.86
CA HIS A 110 0.30 19.02 -6.30
C HIS A 110 0.91 20.33 -6.82
N SER A 111 1.72 20.23 -7.87
CA SER A 111 2.26 21.39 -8.59
C SER A 111 1.49 21.61 -9.89
N VAL A 112 1.46 22.85 -10.36
CA VAL A 112 0.96 23.24 -11.69
C VAL A 112 2.04 24.01 -12.44
N ASP A 113 1.87 24.18 -13.75
CA ASP A 113 2.77 25.00 -14.55
C ASP A 113 2.53 26.49 -14.25
N LEU A 114 3.60 27.22 -13.95
CA LEU A 114 3.58 28.65 -13.64
C LEU A 114 4.03 29.52 -14.83
N THR A 115 4.40 28.93 -15.97
CA THR A 115 4.85 29.73 -17.13
C THR A 115 3.70 30.51 -17.80
N PRO A 116 3.97 31.70 -18.39
CA PRO A 116 2.94 32.52 -19.05
C PRO A 116 2.45 31.98 -20.40
N ASP A 117 3.31 31.33 -21.19
CA ASP A 117 3.13 31.20 -22.66
C ASP A 117 2.67 29.85 -23.21
N TRP A 118 2.37 28.85 -22.39
CA TRP A 118 1.90 27.57 -22.94
C TRP A 118 1.01 26.79 -21.99
N PHE A 119 -0.23 26.56 -22.42
CA PHE A 119 -1.07 25.52 -21.86
C PHE A 119 -1.86 24.83 -22.98
N SER A 120 -1.50 23.59 -23.30
CA SER A 120 -2.42 22.67 -23.96
C SER A 120 -3.19 21.92 -22.87
N PRO A 121 -4.51 22.15 -22.70
CA PRO A 121 -5.33 21.41 -21.73
C PRO A 121 -5.29 19.89 -21.94
N LEU A 122 -4.87 19.44 -23.13
CA LEU A 122 -4.74 18.03 -23.48
C LEU A 122 -3.50 17.36 -22.89
N LEU A 123 -2.46 18.11 -22.52
CA LEU A 123 -1.16 17.60 -22.03
C LEU A 123 -0.90 17.88 -20.53
N ALA A 124 -1.74 18.70 -19.90
CA ALA A 124 -1.62 19.10 -18.49
C ALA A 124 -1.65 17.92 -17.50
N HIS A 125 -2.16 16.77 -17.93
CA HIS A 125 -2.24 15.56 -17.09
C HIS A 125 -1.13 14.53 -17.40
N THR A 126 -0.26 14.79 -18.38
CA THR A 126 0.72 13.82 -18.89
C THR A 126 2.17 14.32 -18.87
N SER A 127 2.42 15.54 -18.40
CA SER A 127 3.76 16.12 -18.33
C SER A 127 4.03 16.70 -16.94
N CYS A 128 5.28 16.71 -16.49
CA CYS A 128 5.63 17.37 -15.25
C CYS A 128 5.66 18.88 -15.51
N PRO A 129 5.06 19.70 -14.63
CA PRO A 129 5.25 21.13 -14.69
C PRO A 129 6.75 21.47 -14.64
N ARG A 130 7.17 22.40 -15.50
CA ARG A 130 8.52 22.95 -15.43
C ARG A 130 8.65 23.80 -14.16
N MET A 131 9.77 23.67 -13.46
CA MET A 131 10.09 24.55 -12.34
C MET A 131 10.66 25.85 -12.88
N VAL A 132 10.06 26.97 -12.49
CA VAL A 132 10.56 28.32 -12.82
C VAL A 132 11.37 28.88 -11.64
N ASP A 133 12.22 29.88 -11.90
CA ASP A 133 12.83 30.65 -10.83
C ASP A 133 11.81 31.71 -10.33
N PRO A 134 11.78 32.04 -9.02
CA PRO A 134 11.00 33.17 -8.54
C PRO A 134 11.63 34.48 -9.04
N VAL A 135 10.81 35.54 -9.16
CA VAL A 135 11.26 36.87 -9.59
C VAL A 135 11.85 37.61 -8.38
N PRO A 136 13.14 38.02 -8.39
CA PRO A 136 13.72 38.82 -7.31
C PRO A 136 13.06 40.20 -7.21
N ALA A 137 12.84 40.69 -6.00
CA ALA A 137 12.27 42.03 -5.77
C ALA A 137 13.14 43.13 -6.41
N SER A 138 14.46 42.96 -6.45
CA SER A 138 15.40 43.88 -7.11
C SER A 138 15.25 43.94 -8.64
N ALA A 139 14.69 42.89 -9.26
CA ALA A 139 14.42 42.85 -10.69
C ALA A 139 13.10 43.54 -11.06
N ALA A 140 12.13 43.56 -10.14
CA ALA A 140 10.84 44.23 -10.32
C ALA A 140 10.94 45.78 -10.30
N GLU A 141 12.04 46.33 -9.77
CA GLU A 141 12.30 47.78 -9.71
C GLU A 141 13.11 48.31 -10.92
N ALA A 142 13.54 47.45 -11.84
CA ALA A 142 14.22 47.90 -13.05
C ALA A 142 13.22 48.65 -13.96
N PRO A 143 13.52 49.90 -14.38
CA PRO A 143 12.62 50.64 -15.26
C PRO A 143 12.40 49.85 -16.55
N GLU A 144 11.13 49.62 -16.90
CA GLU A 144 10.73 49.04 -18.19
C GLU A 144 11.53 49.73 -19.31
N ALA A 145 12.40 48.98 -19.97
CA ALA A 145 13.13 49.51 -21.11
C ALA A 145 12.11 49.88 -22.20
N GLU A 146 12.14 51.12 -22.68
CA GLU A 146 11.26 51.69 -23.71
C GLU A 146 11.40 51.03 -25.11
N ASP A 147 11.97 49.83 -25.23
CA ASP A 147 12.14 49.13 -26.49
C ASP A 147 11.79 47.63 -26.36
N PRO A 148 10.59 47.21 -26.81
CA PRO A 148 10.14 45.83 -26.67
C PRO A 148 10.89 44.84 -27.58
N ASP A 149 11.81 45.32 -28.45
CA ASP A 149 12.61 44.47 -29.35
C ASP A 149 14.11 44.44 -29.00
N ALA A 150 14.57 45.09 -27.91
CA ALA A 150 16.00 45.23 -27.61
C ALA A 150 16.55 44.33 -26.48
N ALA A 151 15.72 43.50 -25.85
CA ALA A 151 16.19 42.50 -24.89
C ALA A 151 15.24 41.30 -24.87
N GLU A 152 15.43 40.37 -25.79
CA GLU A 152 15.10 38.99 -25.46
C GLU A 152 16.23 38.46 -24.57
N PRO A 153 16.03 38.23 -23.25
CA PRO A 153 16.86 37.27 -22.58
C PRO A 153 16.52 35.94 -23.24
N SER A 154 17.47 35.38 -23.97
CA SER A 154 17.38 33.99 -24.42
C SER A 154 17.20 33.12 -23.17
N VAL A 155 15.96 32.74 -22.89
CA VAL A 155 15.60 31.73 -21.89
C VAL A 155 15.96 30.37 -22.48
N ASP A 156 17.26 30.11 -22.51
CA ASP A 156 17.85 28.78 -22.63
C ASP A 156 18.88 28.72 -21.49
N SER A 157 18.39 28.55 -20.27
CA SER A 157 19.17 28.02 -19.16
C SER A 157 18.86 26.53 -18.98
N ASP A 158 18.79 25.79 -20.09
CA ASP A 158 19.22 24.40 -20.07
C ASP A 158 20.75 24.43 -20.05
N VAL A 159 21.34 23.70 -19.11
CA VAL A 159 22.77 23.46 -19.02
C VAL A 159 23.26 22.98 -20.39
N SER A 160 23.87 23.88 -21.16
CA SER A 160 24.59 23.54 -22.36
C SER A 160 25.91 22.86 -21.97
N ASP A 161 26.22 21.77 -22.66
CA ASP A 161 27.45 20.97 -22.58
C ASP A 161 28.72 21.75 -23.05
N ASP A 162 28.80 23.07 -22.83
CA ASP A 162 29.87 23.93 -23.34
C ASP A 162 30.81 24.40 -22.19
N PRO A 163 32.12 24.09 -22.22
CA PRO A 163 33.04 24.41 -21.11
C PRO A 163 33.51 25.87 -21.02
N GLU A 164 32.93 26.82 -21.79
CA GLU A 164 33.45 28.20 -21.90
C GLU A 164 32.40 29.32 -21.73
N VAL A 165 31.32 29.13 -20.95
CA VAL A 165 30.44 30.25 -20.56
C VAL A 165 30.92 30.86 -19.23
N PRO A 166 31.19 32.19 -19.15
CA PRO A 166 31.58 32.82 -17.90
C PRO A 166 30.42 32.80 -16.90
N ALA A 167 30.72 32.41 -15.65
CA ALA A 167 29.78 32.42 -14.54
C ALA A 167 29.09 33.80 -14.42
N GLY A 168 27.76 33.80 -14.33
CA GLY A 168 27.00 35.00 -14.01
C GLY A 168 27.46 35.60 -12.68
N THR A 169 27.30 36.91 -12.55
CA THR A 169 27.62 37.65 -11.33
C THR A 169 26.84 37.04 -10.14
N PRO A 170 27.47 36.82 -8.97
CA PRO A 170 26.74 36.33 -7.79
C PRO A 170 25.56 37.27 -7.50
N VAL A 171 24.35 36.71 -7.40
CA VAL A 171 23.17 37.46 -6.98
C VAL A 171 23.08 37.33 -5.47
N ALA A 172 23.15 38.46 -4.76
CA ALA A 172 22.97 38.48 -3.31
C ALA A 172 21.59 37.90 -2.97
N ALA A 173 21.53 37.06 -1.92
CA ALA A 173 20.28 36.48 -1.49
C ALA A 173 19.32 37.57 -1.00
N GLY A 174 18.06 37.49 -1.43
CA GLY A 174 17.06 38.49 -1.08
C GLY A 174 15.64 38.06 -1.42
N PRO A 175 14.64 38.92 -1.18
CA PRO A 175 13.25 38.58 -1.36
C PRO A 175 12.91 38.32 -2.83
N ALA A 176 12.14 37.26 -3.08
CA ALA A 176 11.68 36.85 -4.39
C ALA A 176 10.21 36.41 -4.35
N THR A 177 9.53 36.35 -5.50
CA THR A 177 8.12 35.96 -5.57
C THR A 177 7.82 35.15 -6.83
N PHE A 178 7.02 34.10 -6.69
CA PHE A 178 6.44 33.37 -7.82
C PHE A 178 5.21 34.09 -8.36
N GLU A 179 5.20 34.37 -9.66
CA GLU A 179 3.99 34.83 -10.34
C GLU A 179 2.96 33.70 -10.46
N ASP A 180 1.68 34.07 -10.36
CA ASP A 180 0.52 33.18 -10.44
C ASP A 180 0.54 31.97 -9.47
N PHE A 181 1.16 32.12 -8.29
CA PHE A 181 1.25 31.05 -7.29
C PHE A 181 -0.13 30.62 -6.75
N GLU A 182 -1.16 31.48 -6.87
CA GLU A 182 -2.53 31.12 -6.52
C GLU A 182 -3.07 29.93 -7.34
N ARG A 183 -2.49 29.65 -8.52
CA ARG A 183 -2.81 28.43 -9.30
C ARG A 183 -2.40 27.16 -8.53
N VAL A 184 -1.29 27.19 -7.80
CA VAL A 184 -0.84 26.08 -6.94
C VAL A 184 -1.84 25.89 -5.79
N LEU A 185 -2.22 26.97 -5.11
CA LEU A 185 -3.21 26.91 -4.03
C LEU A 185 -4.56 26.36 -4.52
N ALA A 186 -5.04 26.84 -5.66
CA ALA A 186 -6.29 26.39 -6.27
C ALA A 186 -6.27 24.90 -6.62
N ALA A 187 -5.13 24.37 -7.10
CA ALA A 187 -4.98 22.95 -7.42
C ALA A 187 -4.95 22.04 -6.16
N ASN A 188 -4.61 22.61 -5.00
CA ASN A 188 -4.53 21.89 -3.73
C ASN A 188 -5.77 22.08 -2.84
N ALA A 189 -6.64 23.03 -3.18
CA ALA A 189 -7.87 23.31 -2.47
C ALA A 189 -8.77 22.06 -2.39
N GLY A 190 -9.25 21.72 -1.19
CA GLY A 190 -10.15 20.58 -0.98
C GLY A 190 -9.49 19.19 -1.06
N SER A 191 -8.16 19.10 -1.18
CA SER A 191 -7.40 17.84 -1.21
C SER A 191 -7.57 17.00 0.06
N GLY A 192 -7.89 17.65 1.20
CA GLY A 192 -8.07 17.00 2.50
C GLY A 192 -6.76 16.68 3.24
N TYR A 193 -5.61 17.14 2.74
CA TYR A 193 -4.30 16.94 3.37
C TYR A 193 -3.83 18.12 4.23
N GLY A 194 -4.57 19.24 4.26
CA GLY A 194 -4.27 20.40 5.10
C GLY A 194 -2.88 20.99 4.85
N ALA A 195 -2.42 20.98 3.59
CA ALA A 195 -1.12 21.51 3.23
C ALA A 195 -1.10 23.03 3.37
N ASP A 196 -0.04 23.54 3.98
CA ASP A 196 0.18 24.94 4.31
C ASP A 196 1.56 25.35 3.78
N PRO A 197 1.63 26.01 2.60
CA PRO A 197 2.89 26.51 2.04
C PRO A 197 3.56 27.52 2.97
N GLY A 198 4.88 27.41 3.11
CA GLY A 198 5.67 28.30 3.96
C GLY A 198 5.46 28.07 5.46
N VAL A 199 4.86 26.96 5.89
CA VAL A 199 4.65 26.66 7.31
C VAL A 199 5.95 26.64 8.13
N PHE A 200 7.07 26.23 7.53
CA PHE A 200 8.38 26.24 8.19
C PHE A 200 9.08 27.59 8.11
N THR A 201 8.88 28.35 7.03
CA THR A 201 9.50 29.68 6.88
C THR A 201 8.81 30.72 7.77
N ARG A 202 7.47 30.69 7.84
CA ARG A 202 6.71 31.51 8.80
C ARG A 202 7.03 31.17 10.26
N ALA A 203 7.18 29.88 10.57
CA ALA A 203 7.59 29.47 11.92
C ALA A 203 8.98 30.01 12.30
N ALA A 204 9.87 30.20 11.32
CA ALA A 204 11.17 30.83 11.54
C ALA A 204 11.04 32.29 11.95
N GLU A 205 10.24 33.06 11.21
CA GLU A 205 9.96 34.47 11.51
C GLU A 205 9.37 34.67 12.90
N ASP A 206 8.45 33.78 13.31
CA ASP A 206 7.79 33.84 14.61
C ASP A 206 8.72 33.44 15.78
N ALA A 207 9.79 32.68 15.51
CA ALA A 207 10.66 32.06 16.52
C ALA A 207 12.12 32.55 16.51
N ASP A 208 12.39 33.70 15.87
CA ASP A 208 13.71 34.39 15.86
C ASP A 208 14.85 33.56 15.23
N TRP A 209 14.51 32.70 14.26
CA TRP A 209 15.48 32.03 13.36
C TRP A 209 15.13 32.31 11.90
N CYS A 210 16.05 32.08 10.96
CA CYS A 210 15.83 32.40 9.55
C CYS A 210 15.99 31.20 8.63
N THR A 211 15.44 31.35 7.41
CA THR A 211 15.52 30.36 6.34
C THR A 211 16.11 30.98 5.08
N VAL A 212 17.03 30.29 4.42
CA VAL A 212 17.56 30.69 3.10
C VAL A 212 17.36 29.58 2.07
N ALA A 213 16.96 29.96 0.85
CA ALA A 213 16.70 29.04 -0.26
C ALA A 213 17.65 29.31 -1.45
N TYR A 214 18.39 28.29 -1.86
CA TYR A 214 19.26 28.32 -3.03
C TYR A 214 18.69 27.47 -4.18
N GLY A 215 18.31 28.12 -5.27
CA GLY A 215 17.77 27.51 -6.48
C GLY A 215 16.25 27.40 -6.52
N ARG A 216 15.72 27.04 -7.69
CA ARG A 216 14.28 26.98 -7.95
C ARG A 216 13.54 26.02 -7.03
N GLY A 217 14.04 24.81 -6.84
CA GLY A 217 13.39 23.81 -5.99
C GLY A 217 13.29 24.26 -4.54
N ALA A 218 14.37 24.81 -3.99
CA ALA A 218 14.39 25.37 -2.65
C ALA A 218 13.38 26.52 -2.49
N ALA A 219 13.23 27.38 -3.52
CA ALA A 219 12.19 28.41 -3.53
C ALA A 219 10.77 27.82 -3.45
N TYR A 220 10.46 26.75 -4.21
CA TYR A 220 9.16 26.08 -4.11
C TYR A 220 8.86 25.55 -2.70
N ALA A 221 9.88 25.11 -1.95
CA ALA A 221 9.69 24.67 -0.57
C ALA A 221 9.57 25.84 0.43
N ALA A 222 10.23 26.96 0.17
CA ALA A 222 10.23 28.13 1.04
C ALA A 222 9.04 29.09 0.79
N ALA A 223 8.35 28.96 -0.34
CA ALA A 223 7.26 29.85 -0.73
C ALA A 223 6.06 29.79 0.22
N ASP A 224 5.57 30.96 0.63
CA ASP A 224 4.33 31.13 1.40
C ASP A 224 3.06 31.01 0.52
N GLU A 225 1.88 31.26 1.11
CA GLU A 225 0.60 31.21 0.39
C GLU A 225 0.52 32.24 -0.75
N GLU A 226 1.21 33.37 -0.63
CA GLU A 226 1.32 34.41 -1.66
C GLU A 226 2.42 34.12 -2.69
N GLY A 227 3.17 33.03 -2.55
CA GLY A 227 4.29 32.67 -3.42
C GLY A 227 5.57 33.44 -3.14
N ARG A 228 5.67 34.14 -2.00
CA ARG A 228 6.85 34.92 -1.61
C ARG A 228 7.88 34.04 -0.93
N VAL A 229 9.14 34.35 -1.17
CA VAL A 229 10.32 33.72 -0.56
C VAL A 229 11.19 34.83 0.01
N GLU A 230 11.37 34.85 1.33
CA GLU A 230 12.03 35.98 2.01
C GLU A 230 13.51 36.12 1.65
N THR A 231 14.24 35.00 1.61
CA THR A 231 15.67 34.99 1.27
C THR A 231 15.96 33.90 0.23
N TRP A 232 16.17 34.33 -1.01
CA TRP A 232 16.45 33.45 -2.15
C TRP A 232 17.65 33.90 -2.99
N ALA A 233 18.42 32.94 -3.49
CA ALA A 233 19.43 33.14 -4.52
C ALA A 233 19.46 31.95 -5.51
N PRO A 234 19.95 32.12 -6.75
CA PRO A 234 20.14 30.99 -7.64
C PRO A 234 21.25 30.05 -7.13
N THR A 235 21.14 28.74 -7.38
CA THR A 235 22.14 27.74 -6.93
C THR A 235 23.56 28.05 -7.41
N THR A 236 23.71 28.74 -8.56
CA THR A 236 25.02 29.17 -9.08
C THR A 236 25.76 30.10 -8.14
N SER A 237 25.07 30.81 -7.25
CA SER A 237 25.68 31.68 -6.23
C SER A 237 26.47 30.90 -5.17
N LEU A 238 26.20 29.60 -4.99
CA LEU A 238 26.98 28.70 -4.12
C LEU A 238 28.27 28.18 -4.80
N VAL A 239 28.40 28.36 -6.12
CA VAL A 239 29.40 27.69 -6.95
C VAL A 239 30.56 28.63 -7.37
N THR A 240 30.58 29.88 -6.93
CA THR A 240 31.71 30.78 -7.22
C THR A 240 32.96 30.40 -6.44
N ASP A 241 34.06 30.24 -7.17
CA ASP A 241 35.39 29.90 -6.67
C ASP A 241 35.88 30.95 -5.64
N PRO A 242 36.18 30.55 -4.38
CA PRO A 242 36.63 31.48 -3.34
C PRO A 242 37.98 32.14 -3.65
N THR A 243 38.68 31.73 -4.72
CA THR A 243 39.97 32.31 -5.10
C THR A 243 39.86 33.62 -5.92
N GLY A 244 38.65 34.05 -6.29
CA GLY A 244 38.42 35.21 -7.18
C GLY A 244 38.09 36.55 -6.54
N THR A 245 37.68 36.58 -5.27
CA THR A 245 37.42 37.83 -4.53
C THR A 245 38.49 38.05 -3.47
N SER A 246 38.91 39.32 -3.35
CA SER A 246 40.00 39.79 -2.51
C SER A 246 39.98 39.19 -1.10
N ALA A 247 41.10 38.59 -0.71
CA ALA A 247 41.39 37.92 0.55
C ALA A 247 41.40 38.82 1.81
N ASP A 248 40.50 39.80 1.90
CA ASP A 248 40.47 40.78 3.01
C ASP A 248 39.09 40.90 3.72
N GLU A 249 38.11 40.06 3.39
CA GLU A 249 36.89 39.89 4.21
C GLU A 249 36.96 38.52 4.88
N GLU A 250 36.82 38.50 6.21
CA GLU A 250 36.83 37.27 7.03
C GLU A 250 35.89 36.24 6.40
N ASP A 251 36.35 34.98 6.33
CA ASP A 251 35.65 33.83 5.74
C ASP A 251 34.27 33.59 6.42
N GLU A 252 33.26 34.43 6.16
CA GLU A 252 31.88 34.11 6.45
C GLU A 252 31.47 32.97 5.50
N GLN A 253 31.41 31.76 6.05
CA GLN A 253 30.80 30.63 5.35
C GLN A 253 29.38 31.05 4.95
N ILE A 254 29.10 31.08 3.65
CA ILE A 254 27.80 31.49 3.08
C ILE A 254 26.62 30.74 3.74
N LEU A 255 26.87 29.51 4.20
CA LEU A 255 25.90 28.62 4.82
C LEU A 255 25.72 28.79 6.35
N ASP A 256 26.46 29.71 7.00
CA ASP A 256 26.30 30.04 8.43
C ASP A 256 25.26 31.15 8.68
N SER A 257 24.61 31.64 7.62
CA SER A 257 23.71 32.80 7.68
C SER A 257 22.34 32.51 8.30
N CYS A 258 21.85 31.28 8.23
CA CYS A 258 20.52 30.89 8.70
C CYS A 258 20.47 29.48 9.30
N ALA A 259 19.63 29.30 10.31
CA ALA A 259 19.45 28.02 10.99
C ALA A 259 18.85 26.93 10.07
N LEU A 260 18.13 27.30 9.01
CA LEU A 260 17.70 26.39 7.96
C LEU A 260 18.15 26.87 6.58
N THR A 261 18.96 26.06 5.92
CA THR A 261 19.40 26.30 4.54
C THR A 261 18.86 25.22 3.61
N LEU A 262 18.10 25.63 2.59
CA LEU A 262 17.54 24.73 1.57
C LEU A 262 18.30 24.91 0.26
N ILE A 263 18.79 23.82 -0.33
CA ILE A 263 19.61 23.85 -1.55
C ILE A 263 19.05 22.90 -2.60
N ASP A 264 18.73 23.42 -3.79
CA ASP A 264 18.42 22.62 -4.96
C ASP A 264 19.71 22.23 -5.70
N ALA A 265 20.17 21.00 -5.49
CA ALA A 265 21.32 20.41 -6.19
C ALA A 265 20.97 19.95 -7.62
N GLY A 266 19.72 20.11 -8.04
CA GLY A 266 19.22 19.79 -9.36
C GLY A 266 18.56 18.43 -9.46
N THR A 267 18.30 18.02 -10.70
CA THR A 267 17.54 16.81 -11.02
C THR A 267 18.39 15.84 -11.83
N ALA A 268 18.44 14.57 -11.40
CA ALA A 268 18.99 13.47 -12.17
C ALA A 268 17.85 12.72 -12.88
N ALA A 269 17.31 13.31 -13.95
CA ALA A 269 16.15 12.81 -14.69
C ALA A 269 16.44 12.53 -16.16
N ASP A 270 15.61 11.63 -16.70
CA ASP A 270 15.45 11.46 -18.13
C ASP A 270 14.84 12.76 -18.72
N PRO A 271 15.54 13.46 -19.64
CA PRO A 271 15.05 14.69 -20.24
C PRO A 271 13.80 14.49 -21.11
N THR A 272 13.46 13.25 -21.47
CA THR A 272 12.23 12.88 -22.19
C THR A 272 11.13 12.38 -21.25
N TRP A 273 11.30 12.51 -19.93
CA TRP A 273 10.35 11.99 -18.96
C TRP A 273 9.00 12.71 -19.02
N GLU A 274 7.99 11.97 -19.48
CA GLU A 274 6.59 12.35 -19.43
C GLU A 274 5.87 11.55 -18.33
N PRO A 275 5.42 12.19 -17.24
CA PRO A 275 4.52 11.59 -16.28
C PRO A 275 3.31 10.93 -16.94
N ASN A 276 3.15 9.63 -16.72
CA ASN A 276 2.04 8.83 -17.26
C ASN A 276 2.15 8.45 -18.76
N ALA A 277 3.27 8.72 -19.44
CA ALA A 277 3.54 8.13 -20.76
C ALA A 277 3.97 6.66 -20.59
N TRP A 278 3.05 5.74 -20.86
CA TRP A 278 3.31 4.29 -20.82
C TRP A 278 4.25 3.80 -21.96
N HIS A 279 4.71 4.70 -22.85
CA HIS A 279 5.37 4.38 -24.11
C HIS A 279 6.54 5.34 -24.45
N ALA A 280 7.41 5.68 -23.51
CA ALA A 280 8.73 6.22 -23.85
C ALA A 280 9.74 5.05 -23.88
N TRP A 281 10.40 4.87 -25.02
CA TRP A 281 11.30 3.75 -25.28
C TRP A 281 12.61 3.90 -24.48
N ASN A 282 13.03 2.83 -23.79
CA ASN A 282 14.36 2.74 -23.19
C ASN A 282 15.43 2.81 -24.30
N ASP A 283 16.05 3.96 -24.47
CA ASP A 283 17.25 4.09 -25.29
C ASP A 283 18.51 3.90 -24.42
N GLU A 284 19.51 3.20 -24.93
CA GLU A 284 20.77 2.88 -24.22
C GLU A 284 21.62 4.15 -23.96
N SER A 285 21.29 5.25 -24.64
CA SER A 285 21.81 6.61 -24.41
C SER A 285 21.42 7.17 -23.03
N LEU A 286 20.26 6.78 -22.48
CA LEU A 286 19.71 7.28 -21.20
C LEU A 286 20.60 6.95 -19.98
N GLY A 287 21.21 5.75 -19.96
CA GLY A 287 22.07 5.32 -18.85
C GLY A 287 23.36 6.14 -18.74
N ARG A 288 23.90 6.62 -19.87
CA ARG A 288 25.10 7.47 -19.90
C ARG A 288 24.78 8.88 -19.42
N THR A 289 23.66 9.47 -19.86
CA THR A 289 23.20 10.79 -19.41
C THR A 289 22.93 10.80 -17.90
N ARG A 290 22.21 9.79 -17.38
CA ARG A 290 21.97 9.68 -15.93
C ARG A 290 23.27 9.57 -15.13
N THR A 291 24.24 8.77 -15.59
CA THR A 291 25.53 8.63 -14.90
C THR A 291 26.27 9.96 -14.83
N GLY A 292 26.29 10.73 -15.92
CA GLY A 292 26.87 12.08 -15.93
C GLY A 292 26.15 13.06 -15.00
N GLN A 293 24.81 13.07 -15.01
CA GLN A 293 24.00 13.90 -14.13
C GLN A 293 24.24 13.60 -12.64
N ILE A 294 24.35 12.31 -12.27
CA ILE A 294 24.64 11.88 -10.90
C ILE A 294 26.05 12.31 -10.47
N ALA A 295 27.06 12.17 -11.34
CA ALA A 295 28.41 12.63 -11.04
C ALA A 295 28.47 14.16 -10.87
N ALA A 296 27.75 14.91 -11.70
CA ALA A 296 27.64 16.37 -11.56
C ALA A 296 26.89 16.78 -10.27
N LEU A 297 25.91 15.99 -9.85
CA LEU A 297 25.18 16.18 -8.60
C LEU A 297 26.09 15.93 -7.40
N ASP A 298 26.85 14.84 -7.39
CA ASP A 298 27.83 14.52 -6.34
C ASP A 298 28.89 15.62 -6.20
N ALA A 299 29.41 16.14 -7.32
CA ALA A 299 30.37 17.24 -7.31
C ALA A 299 29.77 18.55 -6.76
N ARG A 300 28.48 18.81 -6.97
CA ARG A 300 27.77 19.94 -6.34
C ARG A 300 27.61 19.73 -4.84
N VAL A 301 27.25 18.52 -4.42
CA VAL A 301 27.14 18.16 -2.99
C VAL A 301 28.50 18.36 -2.30
N GLY A 302 29.60 17.90 -2.90
CA GLY A 302 30.95 18.11 -2.34
C GLY A 302 31.27 19.58 -2.08
N ARG A 303 30.98 20.47 -3.03
CA ARG A 303 31.18 21.93 -2.84
C ARG A 303 30.30 22.53 -1.74
N VAL A 304 29.08 22.03 -1.57
CA VAL A 304 28.21 22.46 -0.47
C VAL A 304 28.80 21.99 0.86
N LEU A 305 29.24 20.74 0.95
CA LEU A 305 29.85 20.18 2.17
C LEU A 305 31.12 20.94 2.58
N GLU A 306 31.93 21.39 1.64
CA GLU A 306 33.12 22.23 1.91
C GLU A 306 32.78 23.59 2.55
N GLN A 307 31.55 24.08 2.37
CA GLN A 307 31.06 25.35 2.89
C GLN A 307 30.15 25.18 4.13
N THR A 308 29.77 23.95 4.47
CA THR A 308 28.87 23.66 5.58
C THR A 308 29.64 23.71 6.91
N PRO A 309 29.14 24.43 7.93
CA PRO A 309 29.74 24.41 9.26
C PRO A 309 29.73 22.99 9.87
N ASP A 310 30.80 22.61 10.58
CA ASP A 310 30.89 21.31 11.28
C ASP A 310 29.81 21.15 12.38
N THR A 311 29.21 22.25 12.83
CA THR A 311 28.13 22.28 13.82
C THR A 311 26.74 22.13 13.19
N SER A 312 26.64 21.96 11.87
CA SER A 312 25.35 21.84 11.17
C SER A 312 25.07 20.41 10.75
N ASP A 313 23.80 20.02 10.87
CA ASP A 313 23.32 18.78 10.30
C ASP A 313 23.11 18.93 8.78
N VAL A 314 23.42 17.88 8.03
CA VAL A 314 23.22 17.80 6.58
C VAL A 314 22.22 16.70 6.24
N VAL A 315 21.18 17.06 5.50
CA VAL A 315 20.19 16.11 4.98
C VAL A 315 20.18 16.16 3.45
N VAL A 316 20.56 15.07 2.80
CA VAL A 316 20.42 14.90 1.34
C VAL A 316 19.16 14.11 1.05
N ALA A 317 18.23 14.66 0.27
CA ALA A 317 16.94 14.02 -0.01
C ALA A 317 16.59 14.02 -1.50
N GLY A 318 16.14 12.88 -2.02
CA GLY A 318 15.67 12.79 -3.39
C GLY A 318 14.22 13.28 -3.54
N LEU A 319 14.01 14.58 -3.73
CA LEU A 319 12.71 15.26 -3.66
C LEU A 319 11.84 15.14 -4.93
N GLY A 320 11.76 13.96 -5.53
CA GLY A 320 10.89 13.73 -6.67
C GLY A 320 11.26 12.49 -7.49
N ASP A 321 10.30 12.06 -8.31
CA ASP A 321 10.56 11.12 -9.38
C ASP A 321 11.30 11.78 -10.54
N ALA A 322 11.99 10.95 -11.32
CA ALA A 322 12.83 11.38 -12.42
C ALA A 322 12.80 10.42 -13.61
N ASP A 323 11.98 9.37 -13.50
CA ASP A 323 11.83 8.26 -14.43
C ASP A 323 10.52 7.50 -14.16
N TYR A 324 10.04 6.77 -15.17
CA TYR A 324 8.96 5.80 -15.02
C TYR A 324 9.51 4.36 -15.03
N PRO A 325 9.01 3.44 -14.18
CA PRO A 325 8.02 3.63 -13.12
C PRO A 325 8.62 4.30 -11.88
N SER A 326 7.80 4.99 -11.09
CA SER A 326 8.20 5.61 -9.81
C SER A 326 8.96 4.65 -8.91
N ARG A 327 9.97 5.19 -8.21
CA ARG A 327 10.88 4.43 -7.34
C ARG A 327 10.99 5.10 -5.96
N LEU A 328 11.50 4.36 -4.99
CA LEU A 328 11.97 4.97 -3.75
C LEU A 328 13.23 5.77 -4.05
N ARG A 329 13.35 6.95 -3.42
CA ARG A 329 14.48 7.87 -3.56
C ARG A 329 15.44 7.71 -2.38
N ALA A 330 16.59 8.36 -2.42
CA ALA A 330 17.53 8.35 -1.31
C ALA A 330 17.15 9.42 -0.27
N VAL A 331 17.39 9.11 1.00
CA VAL A 331 17.59 10.12 2.04
C VAL A 331 18.81 9.73 2.88
N ILE A 332 19.68 10.70 3.15
CA ILE A 332 20.86 10.56 4.00
C ILE A 332 20.85 11.75 4.97
N ALA A 333 21.10 11.49 6.25
CA ALA A 333 21.24 12.49 7.28
C ALA A 333 22.57 12.26 8.01
N ALA A 334 23.42 13.29 8.09
CA ALA A 334 24.74 13.22 8.72
C ALA A 334 25.00 14.52 9.49
N GLY A 335 25.88 14.51 10.46
CA GLY A 335 26.18 15.68 11.30
C GLY A 335 26.14 15.33 12.80
N PRO A 336 26.30 16.32 13.68
CA PRO A 336 26.39 16.11 15.12
C PRO A 336 25.20 15.34 15.72
N SER A 337 24.01 15.48 15.14
CA SER A 337 22.80 14.82 15.65
C SER A 337 22.61 13.37 15.16
N TYR A 338 23.43 12.91 14.21
CA TYR A 338 23.22 11.62 13.53
C TYR A 338 24.41 10.68 13.66
N GLU A 339 24.20 9.54 14.31
CA GLU A 339 25.16 8.43 14.27
C GLU A 339 25.05 7.62 12.96
N PRO A 340 26.11 6.92 12.53
CA PRO A 340 26.06 5.99 11.41
C PRO A 340 25.00 4.90 11.61
N GLY A 341 24.04 4.78 10.68
CA GLY A 341 23.00 3.76 10.84
C GLY A 341 21.88 3.74 9.81
N THR A 342 20.89 2.88 10.03
CA THR A 342 19.68 2.83 9.19
C THR A 342 18.67 3.83 9.70
N LEU A 343 18.33 4.82 8.89
CA LEU A 343 17.37 5.87 9.24
C LEU A 343 15.93 5.34 9.11
N ARG A 344 15.02 5.82 9.95
CA ARG A 344 13.57 5.66 9.76
C ARG A 344 12.82 6.86 10.33
N SER A 345 11.64 7.13 9.78
CA SER A 345 10.71 8.08 10.40
C SER A 345 9.85 7.41 11.47
N SER A 346 9.55 8.11 12.55
CA SER A 346 8.61 7.67 13.60
C SER A 346 7.19 7.43 13.05
N SER A 347 6.80 8.09 11.95
CA SER A 347 5.48 7.95 11.33
C SER A 347 5.36 6.66 10.50
N THR A 348 6.43 6.24 9.82
CA THR A 348 6.44 5.05 8.95
C THR A 348 6.53 3.77 9.77
N ARG A 349 7.30 3.81 10.87
CA ARG A 349 7.60 2.65 11.74
C ARG A 349 8.24 1.48 10.99
N GLN A 350 8.86 1.75 9.84
CA GLN A 350 9.56 0.76 9.03
C GLN A 350 11.04 1.13 8.99
N PRO A 351 11.95 0.24 9.45
CA PRO A 351 13.38 0.46 9.33
C PRO A 351 13.79 0.71 7.88
N GLY A 352 14.64 1.71 7.64
CA GLY A 352 15.14 2.03 6.31
C GLY A 352 14.11 2.72 5.41
N LEU A 353 13.04 3.30 5.98
CA LEU A 353 12.00 4.01 5.23
C LEU A 353 11.58 5.33 5.89
N VAL A 354 11.64 6.39 5.11
CA VAL A 354 11.15 7.74 5.42
C VAL A 354 10.09 8.13 4.39
N GLN A 355 9.14 9.00 4.74
CA GLN A 355 8.25 9.64 3.76
C GLN A 355 8.64 11.12 3.58
N LEU A 356 8.41 11.65 2.38
CA LEU A 356 8.77 13.01 1.99
C LEU A 356 8.30 14.10 2.97
N THR A 357 7.05 14.00 3.42
CA THR A 357 6.42 14.98 4.31
C THR A 357 6.99 14.97 5.73
N ASP A 358 7.80 13.97 6.08
CA ASP A 358 8.47 13.90 7.38
C ASP A 358 9.90 14.40 7.34
N VAL A 359 10.51 14.59 6.16
CA VAL A 359 11.95 14.89 6.05
C VAL A 359 12.27 16.22 6.72
N LEU A 360 11.59 17.30 6.32
CA LEU A 360 11.83 18.62 6.88
C LEU A 360 11.47 18.73 8.37
N PRO A 361 10.26 18.32 8.84
CA PRO A 361 9.94 18.42 10.25
C PRO A 361 10.85 17.55 11.13
N ALA A 362 11.29 16.39 10.66
CA ALA A 362 12.25 15.58 11.39
C ALA A 362 13.63 16.24 11.45
N ALA A 363 14.11 16.80 10.33
CA ALA A 363 15.43 17.43 10.27
C ALA A 363 15.55 18.65 11.18
N ILE A 364 14.55 19.55 11.15
CA ILE A 364 14.56 20.75 12.01
C ILE A 364 14.30 20.40 13.49
N GLY A 365 13.56 19.31 13.75
CA GLY A 365 13.27 18.85 15.10
C GLY A 365 14.52 18.34 15.85
N GLU A 366 15.49 17.74 15.16
CA GLU A 366 16.75 17.29 15.79
C GLU A 366 17.59 18.46 16.33
N VAL A 367 17.52 19.63 15.70
CA VAL A 367 18.20 20.86 16.15
C VAL A 367 17.36 21.73 17.09
N GLY A 368 16.21 21.20 17.55
CA GLY A 368 15.33 21.89 18.50
C GLY A 368 14.45 23.00 17.89
N LEU A 369 14.34 23.06 16.56
CA LEU A 369 13.41 23.95 15.87
C LEU A 369 12.05 23.26 15.73
N GLU A 370 10.97 24.00 15.96
CA GLU A 370 9.60 23.48 15.90
C GLU A 370 8.73 24.29 14.92
N SER A 371 7.71 23.64 14.35
CA SER A 371 6.70 24.29 13.49
C SER A 371 5.32 23.75 13.84
N GLU A 372 4.42 24.64 14.29
CA GLU A 372 3.05 24.29 14.61
C GLU A 372 2.27 23.85 13.37
N GLY A 373 1.33 22.91 13.53
CA GLY A 373 0.47 22.45 12.43
C GLY A 373 1.10 21.41 11.50
N THR A 374 2.36 21.02 11.73
CA THR A 374 3.06 20.00 10.93
C THR A 374 3.08 18.62 11.57
N SER A 375 3.58 17.62 10.84
CA SER A 375 3.74 16.25 11.34
C SER A 375 4.76 16.22 12.49
N PRO A 376 4.47 15.67 13.68
CA PRO A 376 5.45 15.51 14.76
C PRO A 376 6.38 14.31 14.50
N ALA A 377 6.68 14.03 13.23
CA ALA A 377 7.55 12.94 12.84
C ALA A 377 8.99 13.32 13.15
N GLY A 378 9.73 12.41 13.78
CA GLY A 378 11.15 12.56 14.10
C GLY A 378 11.96 11.45 13.45
N PHE A 379 13.24 11.70 13.28
CA PHE A 379 14.16 10.69 12.79
C PHE A 379 14.53 9.74 13.92
N VAL A 380 14.74 8.48 13.56
CA VAL A 380 15.29 7.48 14.46
C VAL A 380 16.34 6.71 13.69
N VAL A 381 17.53 6.61 14.28
CA VAL A 381 18.64 5.84 13.73
C VAL A 381 18.69 4.50 14.42
N ASP A 382 18.72 3.41 13.63
CA ASP A 382 19.12 2.09 14.09
C ASP A 382 20.63 1.95 13.79
N PRO A 383 21.54 2.06 14.79
CA PRO A 383 22.98 2.21 14.55
C PRO A 383 23.60 1.02 13.81
N SER A 384 24.54 1.31 12.90
CA SER A 384 25.26 0.31 12.11
C SER A 384 26.52 0.91 11.48
N ASP A 385 27.68 0.38 11.87
CA ASP A 385 28.99 0.83 11.38
C ASP A 385 29.31 0.35 9.95
N ASP A 386 28.61 -0.68 9.45
CA ASP A 386 28.86 -1.21 8.10
C ASP A 386 27.97 -0.51 7.06
N ALA A 387 28.49 0.57 6.49
CA ALA A 387 27.85 1.32 5.41
C ALA A 387 27.55 0.46 4.17
N SER A 388 28.43 -0.49 3.83
CA SER A 388 28.29 -1.33 2.64
C SER A 388 27.13 -2.31 2.75
N THR A 389 27.05 -3.05 3.86
CA THR A 389 25.94 -3.97 4.12
C THR A 389 24.62 -3.23 4.27
N ARG A 390 24.64 -2.06 4.94
CA ARG A 390 23.46 -1.19 5.07
C ARG A 390 22.95 -0.73 3.70
N MET A 391 23.82 -0.27 2.82
CA MET A 391 23.45 0.16 1.47
C MET A 391 22.89 -1.01 0.65
N ASP A 392 23.52 -2.19 0.70
CA ASP A 392 23.05 -3.39 0.02
C ASP A 392 21.63 -3.80 0.45
N ASP A 393 21.33 -3.67 1.74
CA ASP A 393 20.01 -3.97 2.32
C ASP A 393 18.95 -2.98 1.84
N LEU A 394 19.25 -1.68 1.92
CA LEU A 394 18.33 -0.64 1.47
C LEU A 394 18.06 -0.71 -0.04
N VAL A 395 19.09 -0.99 -0.85
CA VAL A 395 18.96 -1.18 -2.30
C VAL A 395 18.14 -2.44 -2.60
N ALA A 396 18.35 -3.54 -1.88
CA ALA A 396 17.54 -4.74 -2.03
C ALA A 396 16.06 -4.49 -1.71
N ASP A 397 15.75 -3.70 -0.68
CA ASP A 397 14.38 -3.35 -0.32
C ASP A 397 13.74 -2.38 -1.32
N SER A 398 14.50 -1.44 -1.87
CA SER A 398 14.06 -0.59 -3.00
C SER A 398 13.70 -1.43 -4.24
N ARG A 399 14.54 -2.43 -4.57
CA ARG A 399 14.27 -3.37 -5.67
C ARG A 399 13.00 -4.18 -5.43
N LYS A 400 12.74 -4.61 -4.19
CA LYS A 400 11.48 -5.29 -3.84
C LYS A 400 10.28 -4.38 -4.07
N ALA A 401 10.32 -3.16 -3.53
CA ALA A 401 9.25 -2.19 -3.67
C ALA A 401 8.93 -1.90 -5.13
N GLY A 402 9.96 -1.64 -5.93
CA GLY A 402 9.85 -1.40 -7.35
C GLY A 402 9.26 -2.59 -8.13
N THR A 403 9.75 -3.81 -7.86
CA THR A 403 9.25 -5.03 -8.53
C THR A 403 7.78 -5.29 -8.20
N VAL A 404 7.40 -5.14 -6.92
CA VAL A 404 5.99 -5.26 -6.49
C VAL A 404 5.13 -4.18 -7.13
N HIS A 405 5.63 -2.94 -7.20
CA HIS A 405 4.90 -1.82 -7.77
C HIS A 405 4.53 -2.08 -9.25
N THR A 406 5.51 -2.54 -10.04
CA THR A 406 5.31 -2.86 -11.46
C THR A 406 4.39 -4.06 -11.67
N HIS A 407 4.43 -5.07 -10.80
CA HIS A 407 3.71 -6.34 -11.02
C HIS A 407 2.40 -6.50 -10.24
N ALA A 408 2.10 -5.66 -9.25
CA ALA A 408 0.90 -5.78 -8.41
C ALA A 408 -0.39 -5.78 -9.24
N GLN A 409 -0.51 -4.86 -10.20
CA GLN A 409 -1.69 -4.79 -11.07
C GLN A 409 -1.83 -6.03 -11.95
N THR A 410 -0.75 -6.47 -12.60
CA THR A 410 -0.74 -7.70 -13.43
C THR A 410 -1.13 -8.92 -12.61
N PHE A 411 -0.61 -9.04 -11.40
CA PHE A 411 -0.93 -10.14 -10.50
C PHE A 411 -2.40 -10.13 -10.06
N SER A 412 -2.93 -8.94 -9.71
CA SER A 412 -4.36 -8.80 -9.38
C SER A 412 -5.25 -9.21 -10.54
N VAL A 413 -4.99 -8.71 -11.75
CA VAL A 413 -5.76 -9.05 -12.96
C VAL A 413 -5.67 -10.54 -13.27
N PHE A 414 -4.49 -11.15 -13.11
CA PHE A 414 -4.32 -12.60 -13.28
C PHE A 414 -5.20 -13.40 -12.31
N LEU A 415 -5.24 -13.02 -11.03
CA LEU A 415 -6.10 -13.64 -10.04
C LEU A 415 -7.59 -13.41 -10.34
N ASP A 416 -7.97 -12.22 -10.81
CA ASP A 416 -9.34 -11.91 -11.21
C ASP A 416 -9.80 -12.79 -12.38
N VAL A 417 -8.97 -12.95 -13.41
CA VAL A 417 -9.26 -13.81 -14.57
C VAL A 417 -9.44 -15.27 -14.14
N ILE A 418 -8.57 -15.77 -13.27
CA ILE A 418 -8.70 -17.11 -12.71
C ILE A 418 -9.99 -17.23 -11.89
N HIS A 419 -10.29 -16.24 -11.07
CA HIS A 419 -11.51 -16.20 -10.28
C HIS A 419 -12.75 -16.26 -11.18
N TYR A 420 -12.81 -15.51 -12.28
CA TYR A 420 -13.91 -15.61 -13.25
C TYR A 420 -14.03 -17.00 -13.84
N ALA A 421 -12.92 -17.58 -14.29
CA ALA A 421 -12.93 -18.92 -14.86
C ALA A 421 -13.44 -19.96 -13.86
N LEU A 422 -13.01 -19.88 -12.59
CA LEU A 422 -13.46 -20.78 -11.53
C LEU A 422 -14.93 -20.56 -11.18
N THR A 423 -15.40 -19.32 -11.12
CA THR A 423 -16.80 -19.00 -10.83
C THR A 423 -17.73 -19.43 -11.96
N ILE A 424 -17.36 -19.21 -13.21
CA ILE A 424 -18.08 -19.72 -14.39
C ILE A 424 -18.10 -21.25 -14.38
N THR A 425 -16.96 -21.88 -14.07
CA THR A 425 -16.87 -23.35 -13.94
C THR A 425 -17.80 -23.86 -12.86
N LEU A 426 -17.82 -23.22 -11.69
CA LEU A 426 -18.73 -23.55 -10.59
C LEU A 426 -20.19 -23.38 -11.02
N ALA A 427 -20.54 -22.29 -11.71
CA ALA A 427 -21.90 -22.06 -12.22
C ALA A 427 -22.32 -23.15 -13.23
N ILE A 428 -21.43 -23.53 -14.17
CA ILE A 428 -21.68 -24.62 -15.14
C ILE A 428 -21.87 -25.96 -14.41
N LEU A 429 -21.02 -26.27 -13.42
CA LEU A 429 -21.15 -27.48 -12.62
C LEU A 429 -22.46 -27.50 -11.82
N LEU A 430 -22.94 -26.34 -11.37
CA LEU A 430 -24.20 -26.22 -10.64
C LEU A 430 -25.45 -26.27 -11.55
N LEU A 431 -25.33 -26.07 -12.87
CA LEU A 431 -26.47 -25.91 -13.79
C LEU A 431 -27.22 -27.20 -14.22
N VAL A 432 -26.81 -28.40 -13.80
CA VAL A 432 -27.59 -29.68 -13.72
C VAL A 432 -27.73 -30.64 -14.93
N PRO A 433 -27.99 -30.29 -16.22
CA PRO A 433 -28.03 -31.31 -17.28
C PRO A 433 -26.69 -32.04 -17.45
N VAL A 434 -25.57 -31.31 -17.45
CA VAL A 434 -24.22 -31.86 -17.69
C VAL A 434 -23.77 -32.81 -16.58
N VAL A 435 -24.06 -32.49 -15.32
CA VAL A 435 -23.68 -33.33 -14.16
C VAL A 435 -24.50 -34.62 -14.09
N ARG A 436 -25.78 -34.60 -14.48
CA ARG A 436 -26.60 -35.82 -14.58
C ARG A 436 -26.10 -36.76 -15.68
N THR A 437 -25.64 -36.22 -16.80
CA THR A 437 -25.09 -37.04 -17.91
C THR A 437 -23.71 -37.61 -17.57
N LEU A 438 -22.88 -36.91 -16.78
CA LEU A 438 -21.55 -37.38 -16.36
C LEU A 438 -21.58 -38.36 -15.18
N ARG A 439 -22.60 -38.31 -14.31
CA ARG A 439 -22.72 -39.17 -13.11
C ARG A 439 -23.15 -40.60 -13.41
N THR A 440 -23.79 -40.89 -14.54
CA THR A 440 -24.35 -42.22 -14.81
C THR A 440 -23.34 -43.19 -15.43
N LYS A 441 -22.20 -42.71 -15.94
CA LYS A 441 -21.08 -43.52 -16.44
C LYS A 441 -19.75 -42.76 -16.32
N THR A 442 -19.15 -42.70 -15.14
CA THR A 442 -17.90 -41.96 -14.94
C THR A 442 -16.66 -42.88 -15.02
N PRO A 443 -15.90 -42.92 -16.14
CA PRO A 443 -14.65 -43.66 -16.23
C PRO A 443 -13.60 -43.17 -15.21
N ARG A 444 -12.67 -44.06 -14.81
CA ARG A 444 -11.56 -43.78 -13.88
C ARG A 444 -10.76 -42.52 -14.22
N THR A 445 -10.62 -42.20 -15.51
CA THR A 445 -9.95 -41.00 -16.04
C THR A 445 -10.62 -39.69 -15.58
N LEU A 446 -11.94 -39.62 -15.50
CA LEU A 446 -12.67 -38.43 -15.02
C LEU A 446 -12.52 -38.23 -13.51
N THR A 447 -12.33 -39.31 -12.75
CA THR A 447 -12.08 -39.23 -11.29
C THR A 447 -10.67 -38.72 -10.98
N ALA A 448 -9.68 -39.18 -11.76
CA ALA A 448 -8.32 -38.65 -11.70
C ALA A 448 -8.29 -37.16 -12.08
N LEU A 449 -8.96 -36.78 -13.17
CA LEU A 449 -9.05 -35.38 -13.62
C LEU A 449 -9.72 -34.46 -12.58
N ARG A 450 -10.78 -34.94 -11.90
CA ARG A 450 -11.42 -34.22 -10.79
C ARG A 450 -10.51 -34.01 -9.59
N THR A 451 -9.74 -35.02 -9.22
CA THR A 451 -8.81 -34.95 -8.07
C THR A 451 -7.65 -34.01 -8.36
N SER A 452 -7.07 -34.09 -9.55
CA SER A 452 -6.04 -33.16 -10.01
C SER A 452 -6.60 -31.73 -10.11
N GLY A 453 -7.82 -31.56 -10.63
CA GLY A 453 -8.51 -30.27 -10.68
C GLY A 453 -8.76 -29.66 -9.30
N ALA A 454 -9.11 -30.46 -8.29
CA ALA A 454 -9.24 -30.00 -6.91
C ALA A 454 -7.90 -29.51 -6.34
N TRP A 455 -6.80 -30.22 -6.57
CA TRP A 455 -5.48 -29.74 -6.16
C TRP A 455 -5.06 -28.45 -6.84
N VAL A 456 -5.36 -28.30 -8.13
CA VAL A 456 -5.11 -27.06 -8.88
C VAL A 456 -5.94 -25.91 -8.30
N CYS A 457 -7.24 -26.09 -8.09
CA CYS A 457 -8.10 -25.07 -7.49
C CYS A 457 -7.66 -24.71 -6.07
N PHE A 458 -7.31 -25.72 -5.27
CA PHE A 458 -6.81 -25.52 -3.91
C PHE A 458 -5.56 -24.65 -3.93
N THR A 459 -4.57 -25.02 -4.75
CA THR A 459 -3.30 -24.29 -4.90
C THR A 459 -3.50 -22.85 -5.38
N ILE A 460 -4.40 -22.65 -6.35
CA ILE A 460 -4.79 -21.31 -6.82
C ILE A 460 -5.34 -20.46 -5.67
N GLY A 461 -6.23 -21.01 -4.85
CA GLY A 461 -6.81 -20.29 -3.70
C GLY A 461 -5.79 -19.94 -2.61
N LEU A 462 -4.58 -20.48 -2.66
CA LEU A 462 -3.48 -20.14 -1.75
C LEU A 462 -2.61 -18.99 -2.26
N LEU A 463 -2.67 -18.65 -3.56
CA LEU A 463 -1.81 -17.63 -4.17
C LEU A 463 -1.93 -16.25 -3.50
N PRO A 464 -3.13 -15.73 -3.14
CA PRO A 464 -3.22 -14.45 -2.45
C PRO A 464 -2.45 -14.44 -1.13
N MET A 465 -2.56 -15.51 -0.33
CA MET A 465 -1.82 -15.63 0.93
C MET A 465 -0.32 -15.86 0.70
N ALA A 466 0.04 -16.64 -0.32
CA ALA A 466 1.44 -16.88 -0.68
C ALA A 466 2.18 -15.58 -1.07
N SER A 467 1.46 -14.56 -1.56
CA SER A 467 2.05 -13.25 -1.84
C SER A 467 2.56 -12.53 -0.60
N PHE A 468 1.94 -12.73 0.58
CA PHE A 468 2.45 -12.23 1.86
C PHE A 468 3.63 -13.09 2.34
N ALA A 469 3.53 -14.41 2.22
CA ALA A 469 4.60 -15.32 2.60
C ALA A 469 5.90 -15.10 1.80
N ALA A 470 5.80 -14.59 0.58
CA ALA A 470 6.95 -14.22 -0.24
C ALA A 470 7.84 -13.15 0.43
N GLY A 471 7.27 -12.31 1.30
CA GLY A 471 8.00 -11.28 2.06
C GLY A 471 9.04 -11.83 3.05
N VAL A 472 8.97 -13.12 3.41
CA VAL A 472 9.96 -13.77 4.28
C VAL A 472 11.32 -13.95 3.59
N LEU A 473 11.32 -14.07 2.26
CA LEU A 473 12.51 -14.43 1.49
C LEU A 473 13.24 -13.17 0.99
N PRO A 474 14.59 -13.15 0.98
CA PRO A 474 15.38 -12.02 0.50
C PRO A 474 15.47 -11.99 -1.04
N TRP A 475 14.34 -12.15 -1.74
CA TRP A 475 14.31 -12.27 -3.19
C TRP A 475 14.71 -11.00 -3.93
N GLY A 476 14.72 -9.84 -3.26
CA GLY A 476 15.23 -8.57 -3.81
C GLY A 476 16.74 -8.54 -4.06
N ARG A 477 17.51 -9.43 -3.42
CA ARG A 477 18.95 -9.59 -3.66
C ARG A 477 19.27 -10.43 -4.90
N VAL A 478 18.28 -11.09 -5.49
CA VAL A 478 18.46 -11.91 -6.70
C VAL A 478 18.63 -10.98 -7.91
N PRO A 479 19.58 -11.24 -8.83
CA PRO A 479 19.83 -10.38 -9.99
C PRO A 479 18.60 -10.09 -10.86
N ALA A 480 17.68 -11.06 -10.95
CA ALA A 480 16.40 -10.91 -11.63
C ALA A 480 15.25 -10.96 -10.59
N PRO A 481 14.88 -9.81 -9.98
CA PRO A 481 13.94 -9.79 -8.85
C PRO A 481 12.53 -10.25 -9.23
N GLY A 482 12.10 -10.11 -10.50
CA GLY A 482 10.82 -10.65 -10.97
C GLY A 482 10.74 -12.18 -10.92
N TRP A 483 11.82 -12.88 -11.29
CA TRP A 483 11.94 -14.33 -11.12
C TRP A 483 12.10 -14.72 -9.65
N GLY A 484 12.84 -13.90 -8.88
CA GLY A 484 12.94 -14.04 -7.43
C GLY A 484 11.57 -14.02 -6.74
N LEU A 485 10.75 -13.02 -7.06
CA LEU A 485 9.38 -12.87 -6.55
C LEU A 485 8.49 -14.05 -6.95
N THR A 486 8.54 -14.47 -8.20
CA THR A 486 7.77 -15.64 -8.68
C THR A 486 8.18 -16.92 -7.93
N GLY A 487 9.48 -17.14 -7.75
CA GLY A 487 10.01 -18.26 -6.96
C GLY A 487 9.59 -18.18 -5.49
N ALA A 488 9.60 -16.98 -4.89
CA ALA A 488 9.18 -16.76 -3.51
C ALA A 488 7.69 -17.07 -3.31
N ILE A 489 6.82 -16.66 -4.25
CA ILE A 489 5.39 -17.01 -4.22
C ILE A 489 5.19 -18.51 -4.41
N ALA A 490 5.94 -19.15 -5.31
CA ALA A 490 5.87 -20.60 -5.50
C ALA A 490 6.28 -21.37 -4.23
N LEU A 491 7.34 -20.94 -3.56
CA LEU A 491 7.79 -21.52 -2.28
C LEU A 491 6.78 -21.26 -1.16
N GLY A 492 6.24 -20.05 -1.03
CA GLY A 492 5.17 -19.74 -0.09
C GLY A 492 3.92 -20.57 -0.31
N THR A 493 3.55 -20.78 -1.58
CA THR A 493 2.44 -21.66 -1.96
C THR A 493 2.74 -23.11 -1.58
N ALA A 494 3.95 -23.60 -1.87
CA ALA A 494 4.37 -24.95 -1.50
C ALA A 494 4.37 -25.16 0.02
N ALA A 495 4.78 -24.17 0.81
CA ALA A 495 4.71 -24.21 2.28
C ALA A 495 3.27 -24.30 2.79
N LEU A 496 2.34 -23.52 2.22
CA LEU A 496 0.92 -23.60 2.57
C LEU A 496 0.29 -24.95 2.15
N VAL A 497 0.70 -25.49 0.99
CA VAL A 497 0.31 -26.86 0.59
C VAL A 497 0.88 -27.89 1.56
N ALA A 498 2.13 -27.74 2.01
CA ALA A 498 2.76 -28.63 2.99
C ALA A 498 1.98 -28.66 4.31
N VAL A 499 1.54 -27.49 4.80
CA VAL A 499 0.64 -27.39 5.98
C VAL A 499 -0.61 -28.25 5.78
N SER A 500 -1.20 -28.26 4.58
CA SER A 500 -2.39 -29.07 4.28
C SER A 500 -2.16 -30.60 4.36
N ILE A 501 -0.94 -31.08 4.09
CA ILE A 501 -0.59 -32.51 4.07
C ILE A 501 0.14 -33.01 5.31
N ALA A 502 0.73 -32.13 6.12
CA ALA A 502 1.59 -32.51 7.24
C ALA A 502 0.83 -33.11 8.44
N GLY A 503 -0.37 -32.59 8.72
CA GLY A 503 -1.10 -32.94 9.95
C GLY A 503 -2.09 -34.11 9.83
N PRO A 504 -2.75 -34.47 10.95
CA PRO A 504 -3.84 -35.46 10.97
C PRO A 504 -5.07 -35.00 10.17
N TRP A 505 -5.23 -33.69 9.95
CA TRP A 505 -6.31 -33.09 9.16
C TRP A 505 -6.24 -33.40 7.65
N ARG A 506 -5.13 -33.94 7.14
CA ARG A 506 -4.95 -34.31 5.72
C ARG A 506 -5.98 -35.34 5.21
N ARG A 507 -6.65 -36.04 6.12
CA ARG A 507 -7.62 -37.10 5.81
C ARG A 507 -8.83 -36.59 5.03
N THR A 508 -9.22 -35.33 5.23
CA THR A 508 -10.37 -34.74 4.54
C THR A 508 -10.02 -33.40 3.91
N TRP A 509 -10.70 -33.03 2.82
CA TRP A 509 -10.56 -31.71 2.22
C TRP A 509 -10.97 -30.58 3.17
N GLN A 510 -12.00 -30.79 3.98
CA GLN A 510 -12.41 -29.84 5.02
C GLN A 510 -11.27 -29.60 6.03
N GLY A 511 -10.58 -30.66 6.46
CA GLY A 511 -9.44 -30.54 7.38
C GLY A 511 -8.28 -29.76 6.76
N ARG A 512 -7.96 -30.04 5.49
CA ARG A 512 -6.94 -29.29 4.72
C ARG A 512 -7.26 -27.80 4.63
N VAL A 513 -8.49 -27.47 4.24
CA VAL A 513 -8.97 -26.08 4.12
C VAL A 513 -8.94 -25.38 5.47
N ALA A 514 -9.43 -26.03 6.54
CA ALA A 514 -9.43 -25.45 7.88
C ALA A 514 -8.02 -25.18 8.39
N ALA A 515 -7.09 -26.12 8.21
CA ALA A 515 -5.71 -25.97 8.65
C ALA A 515 -5.03 -24.79 7.96
N VAL A 516 -5.09 -24.72 6.63
CA VAL A 516 -4.45 -23.63 5.89
C VAL A 516 -5.12 -22.29 6.19
N SER A 517 -6.46 -22.23 6.25
CA SER A 517 -7.17 -20.98 6.54
C SER A 517 -6.83 -20.43 7.94
N LEU A 518 -6.75 -21.29 8.96
CA LEU A 518 -6.41 -20.83 10.31
C LEU A 518 -4.94 -20.46 10.44
N VAL A 519 -4.03 -21.19 9.77
CA VAL A 519 -2.62 -20.80 9.70
C VAL A 519 -2.48 -19.44 9.02
N SER A 520 -3.14 -19.21 7.89
CA SER A 520 -3.16 -17.90 7.22
C SER A 520 -3.67 -16.79 8.15
N ALA A 521 -4.78 -17.02 8.85
CA ALA A 521 -5.34 -16.04 9.77
C ALA A 521 -4.39 -15.70 10.93
N VAL A 522 -3.73 -16.71 11.51
CA VAL A 522 -2.75 -16.53 12.59
C VAL A 522 -1.50 -15.81 12.08
N VAL A 523 -0.99 -16.17 10.90
CA VAL A 523 0.18 -15.51 10.30
C VAL A 523 -0.09 -14.02 10.08
N LEU A 524 -1.26 -13.65 9.55
CA LEU A 524 -1.62 -12.24 9.34
C LEU A 524 -1.76 -11.46 10.66
N VAL A 525 -2.31 -12.07 11.71
CA VAL A 525 -2.42 -11.45 13.03
C VAL A 525 -1.04 -11.29 13.69
N ALA A 526 -0.22 -12.34 13.64
CA ALA A 526 1.13 -12.32 14.19
C ALA A 526 2.01 -11.30 13.47
N ASP A 527 1.90 -11.20 12.16
CA ASP A 527 2.62 -10.21 11.37
C ASP A 527 2.30 -8.77 11.83
N VAL A 528 1.01 -8.44 12.00
CA VAL A 528 0.61 -7.12 12.49
C VAL A 528 1.15 -6.84 13.89
N ALA A 529 1.10 -7.83 14.78
CA ALA A 529 1.63 -7.70 16.14
C ALA A 529 3.16 -7.52 16.18
N LEU A 530 3.87 -7.98 15.14
CA LEU A 530 5.34 -7.95 15.04
C LEU A 530 5.88 -6.84 14.11
N GLY A 531 5.03 -5.89 13.68
CA GLY A 531 5.47 -4.73 12.87
C GLY A 531 5.10 -4.77 11.37
N SER A 532 4.24 -5.70 10.95
CA SER A 532 3.64 -5.75 9.59
C SER A 532 4.63 -5.98 8.44
N ARG A 533 5.70 -6.75 8.68
CA ARG A 533 6.76 -7.01 7.70
C ARG A 533 6.28 -7.82 6.49
N LEU A 534 5.29 -8.70 6.65
CA LEU A 534 4.69 -9.47 5.54
C LEU A 534 3.65 -8.67 4.76
N GLN A 535 3.01 -7.67 5.38
CA GLN A 535 2.16 -6.72 4.65
C GLN A 535 3.00 -5.80 3.78
N PHE A 536 4.18 -5.42 4.25
CA PHE A 536 5.08 -4.51 3.55
C PHE A 536 5.75 -5.20 2.35
N ASN A 537 5.70 -4.57 1.16
CA ASN A 537 6.24 -5.14 -0.10
C ASN A 537 5.65 -6.49 -0.52
N ALA A 538 4.36 -6.73 -0.25
CA ALA A 538 3.62 -7.87 -0.79
C ALA A 538 2.69 -7.44 -1.93
N LEU A 539 2.49 -8.29 -2.94
CA LEU A 539 1.61 -7.98 -4.08
C LEU A 539 0.17 -7.67 -3.64
N MET A 540 -0.34 -8.38 -2.64
CA MET A 540 -1.64 -8.12 -2.01
C MET A 540 -1.55 -7.24 -0.76
N GLY A 541 -0.35 -6.75 -0.41
CA GLY A 541 -0.10 -5.93 0.77
C GLY A 541 0.07 -4.45 0.43
N TYR A 542 0.96 -3.78 1.15
CA TYR A 542 1.34 -2.40 0.93
C TYR A 542 2.55 -2.29 0.02
N ASN A 543 2.61 -1.17 -0.69
CA ASN A 543 3.78 -0.78 -1.44
C ASN A 543 4.24 0.61 -0.97
N PRO A 544 5.50 0.77 -0.53
CA PRO A 544 6.01 2.03 0.01
C PRO A 544 6.08 3.15 -1.04
N ILE A 545 6.21 2.84 -2.34
CA ILE A 545 6.19 3.84 -3.42
C ILE A 545 4.80 4.48 -3.52
N VAL A 546 3.74 3.70 -3.27
CA VAL A 546 2.36 4.21 -3.25
C VAL A 546 2.08 4.99 -1.96
N ALA A 547 2.83 4.70 -0.88
CA ALA A 547 2.74 5.35 0.42
C ALA A 547 1.30 5.52 0.96
N GLY A 548 0.41 4.57 0.66
CA GLY A 548 -0.97 4.61 1.17
C GLY A 548 -1.05 4.25 2.66
N ARG A 549 -0.12 3.40 3.12
CA ARG A 549 0.02 2.93 4.50
C ARG A 549 1.35 2.19 4.67
N PHE A 550 1.97 2.28 5.85
CA PHE A 550 3.25 1.64 6.16
C PHE A 550 3.16 0.46 7.13
N TYR A 551 2.11 0.38 7.96
CA TYR A 551 1.92 -0.70 8.93
C TYR A 551 0.44 -0.98 9.23
N GLY A 552 0.18 -2.10 9.90
CA GLY A 552 -1.16 -2.62 10.19
C GLY A 552 -1.69 -3.51 9.08
N LEU A 553 -3.02 -3.68 9.03
CA LEU A 553 -3.64 -4.65 8.13
C LEU A 553 -4.39 -4.00 6.95
N GLY A 554 -4.03 -4.36 5.72
CA GLY A 554 -4.52 -3.72 4.50
C GLY A 554 -6.00 -4.03 4.21
N ASN A 555 -6.60 -3.40 3.20
CA ASN A 555 -7.95 -3.80 2.74
C ASN A 555 -7.96 -5.25 2.28
N GLN A 556 -6.97 -5.63 1.47
CA GLN A 556 -6.80 -6.98 0.96
C GLN A 556 -6.39 -7.97 2.05
N GLY A 557 -5.45 -7.58 2.92
CA GLY A 557 -5.11 -8.35 4.13
C GLY A 557 -6.35 -8.63 5.00
N ALA A 558 -7.23 -7.64 5.18
CA ALA A 558 -8.45 -7.77 6.00
C ALA A 558 -9.44 -8.73 5.38
N ALA A 559 -9.62 -8.63 4.05
CA ALA A 559 -10.47 -9.55 3.31
C ALA A 559 -10.02 -11.00 3.47
N LEU A 560 -8.72 -11.27 3.27
CA LEU A 560 -8.15 -12.61 3.41
C LEU A 560 -8.21 -13.11 4.84
N PHE A 561 -7.87 -12.26 5.82
CA PHE A 561 -7.97 -12.60 7.23
C PHE A 561 -9.39 -13.02 7.62
N LEU A 562 -10.40 -12.21 7.27
CA LEU A 562 -11.80 -12.50 7.59
C LEU A 562 -12.30 -13.75 6.88
N ALA A 563 -11.99 -13.90 5.59
CA ALA A 563 -12.33 -15.09 4.82
C ALA A 563 -11.72 -16.35 5.45
N ALA A 564 -10.43 -16.31 5.79
CA ALA A 564 -9.69 -17.43 6.33
C ALA A 564 -10.13 -17.80 7.76
N ALA A 565 -10.27 -16.80 8.64
CA ALA A 565 -10.66 -17.01 10.03
C ALA A 565 -12.09 -17.59 10.12
N LEU A 566 -13.07 -16.96 9.45
CA LEU A 566 -14.48 -17.35 9.56
C LEU A 566 -14.76 -18.70 8.88
N LEU A 567 -14.11 -18.97 7.74
CA LEU A 567 -14.20 -20.29 7.08
C LEU A 567 -13.54 -21.38 7.93
N GLY A 568 -12.31 -21.16 8.39
CA GLY A 568 -11.56 -22.12 9.19
C GLY A 568 -12.24 -22.44 10.52
N LEU A 569 -12.69 -21.42 11.25
CA LEU A 569 -13.43 -21.59 12.50
C LEU A 569 -14.79 -22.24 12.28
N GLY A 570 -15.50 -21.94 11.19
CA GLY A 570 -16.76 -22.61 10.84
C GLY A 570 -16.60 -24.12 10.68
N ILE A 571 -15.50 -24.57 10.05
CA ILE A 571 -15.19 -25.99 9.88
C ILE A 571 -14.75 -26.63 11.20
N ILE A 572 -13.89 -26.00 11.99
CA ILE A 572 -13.49 -26.55 13.30
C ILE A 572 -14.67 -26.61 14.26
N ALA A 573 -15.48 -25.55 14.31
CA ALA A 573 -16.66 -25.51 15.15
C ALA A 573 -17.67 -26.59 14.77
N SER A 574 -17.79 -26.96 13.49
CA SER A 574 -18.64 -28.07 13.08
C SER A 574 -18.19 -29.38 13.73
N ARG A 575 -16.89 -29.70 13.64
CA ARG A 575 -16.32 -30.93 14.22
C ARG A 575 -16.44 -30.96 15.74
N LEU A 576 -16.26 -29.82 16.41
CA LEU A 576 -16.45 -29.73 17.86
C LEU A 576 -17.91 -29.92 18.27
N VAL A 577 -18.85 -29.39 17.48
CA VAL A 577 -20.29 -29.59 17.71
C VAL A 577 -20.67 -31.07 17.52
N ASP A 578 -20.15 -31.73 16.47
CA ASP A 578 -20.40 -33.15 16.18
C ASP A 578 -19.88 -34.07 17.29
N THR A 579 -18.79 -33.68 17.94
CA THR A 579 -18.21 -34.40 19.08
C THR A 579 -18.80 -34.00 20.44
N GLY A 580 -19.88 -33.21 20.45
CA GLY A 580 -20.57 -32.77 21.66
C GLY A 580 -19.90 -31.60 22.42
N ARG A 581 -18.77 -31.09 21.95
CA ARG A 581 -17.96 -30.02 22.57
C ARG A 581 -18.43 -28.62 22.17
N THR A 582 -19.73 -28.37 22.25
CA THR A 582 -20.36 -27.11 21.80
C THR A 582 -19.87 -25.88 22.57
N VAL A 583 -19.59 -26.00 23.87
CA VAL A 583 -19.04 -24.91 24.70
C VAL A 583 -17.63 -24.54 24.23
N THR A 584 -16.78 -25.53 23.96
CA THR A 584 -15.44 -25.31 23.44
C THR A 584 -15.48 -24.60 22.08
N ALA A 585 -16.41 -24.99 21.19
CA ALA A 585 -16.59 -24.30 19.91
C ALA A 585 -16.95 -22.81 20.09
N ARG A 586 -17.84 -22.49 21.04
CA ARG A 586 -18.24 -21.11 21.34
C ARG A 586 -17.10 -20.29 21.94
N LEU A 587 -16.38 -20.85 22.92
CA LEU A 587 -15.24 -20.18 23.55
C LEU A 587 -14.11 -19.93 22.55
N LEU A 588 -13.85 -20.90 21.65
CA LEU A 588 -12.86 -20.76 20.59
C LEU A 588 -13.22 -19.60 19.64
N VAL A 589 -14.46 -19.55 19.14
CA VAL A 589 -14.90 -18.47 18.25
C VAL A 589 -14.92 -17.12 18.97
N ALA A 590 -15.40 -17.07 20.22
CA ALA A 590 -15.44 -15.84 21.00
C ALA A 590 -14.03 -15.30 21.32
N GLY A 591 -13.10 -16.19 21.68
CA GLY A 591 -11.70 -15.82 21.91
C GLY A 591 -11.05 -15.29 20.63
N PHE A 592 -11.26 -15.95 19.50
CA PHE A 592 -10.73 -15.47 18.21
C PHE A 592 -11.35 -14.12 17.82
N ALA A 593 -12.66 -13.93 18.06
CA ALA A 593 -13.34 -12.67 17.81
C ALA A 593 -12.75 -11.52 18.64
N LEU A 594 -12.52 -11.75 19.94
CA LEU A 594 -11.93 -10.74 20.83
C LEU A 594 -10.52 -10.35 20.38
N VAL A 595 -9.67 -11.34 20.10
CA VAL A 595 -8.31 -11.10 19.57
C VAL A 595 -8.37 -10.35 18.25
N SER A 596 -9.27 -10.74 17.34
CA SER A 596 -9.41 -10.10 16.03
C SER A 596 -9.82 -8.63 16.15
N VAL A 597 -10.80 -8.32 17.00
CA VAL A 597 -11.25 -6.95 17.24
C VAL A 597 -10.16 -6.12 17.90
N PHE A 598 -9.42 -6.69 18.85
CA PHE A 598 -8.28 -6.03 19.47
C PHE A 598 -7.19 -5.72 18.43
N VAL A 599 -6.78 -6.71 17.64
CA VAL A 599 -5.72 -6.55 16.63
C VAL A 599 -6.10 -5.50 15.58
N LEU A 600 -7.34 -5.56 15.08
CA LEU A 600 -7.81 -4.64 14.03
C LEU A 600 -8.15 -3.25 14.57
N GLY A 601 -8.52 -3.14 15.84
CA GLY A 601 -8.96 -1.89 16.47
C GLY A 601 -7.85 -1.13 17.19
N ASN A 602 -6.71 -1.76 17.48
CA ASN A 602 -5.61 -1.15 18.24
C ASN A 602 -4.84 -0.10 17.42
N PRO A 603 -4.85 1.19 17.80
CA PRO A 603 -4.11 2.25 17.07
C PRO A 603 -2.59 1.99 17.00
N ALA A 604 -2.00 1.39 18.04
CA ALA A 604 -0.58 1.07 18.04
C ALA A 604 -0.19 0.09 16.92
N TRP A 605 -1.14 -0.73 16.45
CA TRP A 605 -0.96 -1.72 15.39
C TRP A 605 -1.59 -1.30 14.06
N GLY A 606 -1.94 -0.02 13.90
CA GLY A 606 -2.44 0.52 12.64
C GLY A 606 -3.91 0.22 12.43
N ALA A 607 -4.73 0.67 13.39
CA ALA A 607 -6.17 0.42 13.46
C ALA A 607 -6.86 0.57 12.10
N LYS A 608 -7.82 -0.33 11.84
CA LYS A 608 -8.62 -0.36 10.62
C LYS A 608 -10.09 -0.39 10.99
N PHE A 609 -10.71 0.77 10.90
CA PHE A 609 -12.11 0.98 11.24
C PHE A 609 -13.05 -0.03 10.55
N GLY A 610 -13.13 0.01 9.21
CA GLY A 610 -14.05 -0.85 8.47
C GLY A 610 -13.76 -2.34 8.61
N GLY A 611 -12.48 -2.72 8.78
CA GLY A 611 -12.08 -4.10 9.04
C GLY A 611 -12.55 -4.59 10.42
N THR A 612 -12.45 -3.73 11.45
CA THR A 612 -12.89 -4.05 12.82
C THR A 612 -14.40 -4.26 12.88
N VAL A 613 -15.18 -3.38 12.23
CA VAL A 613 -16.64 -3.52 12.16
C VAL A 613 -17.03 -4.78 11.38
N ALA A 614 -16.39 -5.05 10.24
CA ALA A 614 -16.61 -6.28 9.47
C ALA A 614 -16.29 -7.54 10.27
N ALA A 615 -15.20 -7.55 11.03
CA ALA A 615 -14.84 -8.64 11.94
C ALA A 615 -15.92 -8.86 13.00
N LEU A 616 -16.31 -7.80 13.70
CA LEU A 616 -17.32 -7.87 14.76
C LEU A 616 -18.64 -8.45 14.24
N VAL A 617 -19.13 -7.98 13.09
CA VAL A 617 -20.35 -8.52 12.47
C VAL A 617 -20.16 -9.99 12.08
N GLY A 618 -19.09 -10.33 11.37
CA GLY A 618 -18.82 -11.69 10.92
C GLY A 618 -18.75 -12.71 12.06
N PHE A 619 -17.93 -12.43 13.08
CA PHE A 619 -17.82 -13.33 14.24
C PHE A 619 -19.11 -13.42 15.04
N THR A 620 -19.86 -12.33 15.16
CA THR A 620 -21.16 -12.36 15.86
C THR A 620 -22.16 -13.23 15.13
N VAL A 621 -22.22 -13.18 13.79
CA VAL A 621 -23.07 -14.07 12.99
C VAL A 621 -22.70 -15.53 13.24
N LEU A 622 -21.41 -15.86 13.26
CA LEU A 622 -20.94 -17.21 13.54
C LEU A 622 -21.34 -17.68 14.94
N LEU A 623 -21.18 -16.83 15.95
CA LEU A 623 -21.59 -17.12 17.33
C LEU A 623 -23.09 -17.34 17.45
N LEU A 624 -23.91 -16.45 16.88
CA LEU A 624 -25.37 -16.58 16.88
C LEU A 624 -25.81 -17.92 16.29
N SER A 625 -25.15 -18.36 15.21
CA SER A 625 -25.40 -19.69 14.63
C SER A 625 -25.07 -20.84 15.60
N LEU A 626 -23.96 -20.76 16.35
CA LEU A 626 -23.60 -21.75 17.38
C LEU A 626 -24.54 -21.75 18.59
N PHE A 627 -25.23 -20.65 18.86
CA PHE A 627 -26.33 -20.57 19.82
C PHE A 627 -27.69 -20.98 19.23
N ARG A 628 -27.74 -21.35 17.94
CA ARG A 628 -28.97 -21.64 17.18
C ARG A 628 -29.97 -20.47 17.17
N ILE A 629 -29.47 -19.25 17.28
CA ILE A 629 -30.25 -18.02 17.21
C ILE A 629 -30.36 -17.62 15.73
N ARG A 630 -31.58 -17.43 15.23
CA ARG A 630 -31.81 -17.04 13.83
C ARG A 630 -31.20 -15.66 13.53
N VAL A 631 -30.40 -15.55 12.48
CA VAL A 631 -29.90 -14.26 12.01
C VAL A 631 -31.04 -13.56 11.26
N SER A 632 -31.42 -12.37 11.72
CA SER A 632 -32.38 -11.51 11.02
C SER A 632 -31.69 -10.20 10.62
N ILE A 633 -32.21 -9.56 9.57
CA ILE A 633 -31.71 -8.24 9.12
C ILE A 633 -31.76 -7.23 10.27
N VAL A 634 -32.83 -7.27 11.09
CA VAL A 634 -32.96 -6.43 12.29
C VAL A 634 -31.81 -6.66 13.27
N ARG A 635 -31.44 -7.92 13.55
CA ARG A 635 -30.31 -8.20 14.45
C ARG A 635 -28.98 -7.74 13.88
N LEU A 636 -28.75 -7.91 12.58
CA LEU A 636 -27.56 -7.39 11.91
C LEU A 636 -27.50 -5.86 11.98
N ALA A 637 -28.62 -5.20 11.72
CA ALA A 637 -28.74 -3.75 11.83
C ALA A 637 -28.49 -3.27 13.28
N LEU A 638 -29.01 -3.97 14.28
CA LEU A 638 -28.76 -3.65 15.70
C LEU A 638 -27.30 -3.85 16.10
N ILE A 639 -26.64 -4.91 15.62
CA ILE A 639 -25.20 -5.13 15.86
C ILE A 639 -24.39 -4.01 15.20
N GLY A 640 -24.70 -3.68 13.95
CA GLY A 640 -24.08 -2.57 13.22
C GLY A 640 -24.30 -1.23 13.91
N ALA A 641 -25.53 -0.94 14.35
CA ALA A 641 -25.88 0.27 15.07
C ALA A 641 -25.18 0.34 16.44
N GLY A 642 -25.07 -0.77 17.16
CA GLY A 642 -24.33 -0.83 18.42
C GLY A 642 -22.85 -0.54 18.23
N ALA A 643 -22.22 -1.15 17.22
CA ALA A 643 -20.84 -0.85 16.85
C ALA A 643 -20.66 0.63 16.49
N LEU A 644 -21.53 1.17 15.62
CA LEU A 644 -21.51 2.57 15.23
C LEU A 644 -21.69 3.50 16.43
N THR A 645 -22.58 3.17 17.36
CA THR A 645 -22.82 3.97 18.58
C THR A 645 -21.57 4.03 19.46
N ILE A 646 -20.88 2.91 19.66
CA ILE A 646 -19.62 2.88 20.42
C ILE A 646 -18.59 3.80 19.77
N ILE A 647 -18.47 3.71 18.44
CA ILE A 647 -17.52 4.50 17.66
C ILE A 647 -17.82 6.00 17.73
N VAL A 648 -19.07 6.37 17.45
CA VAL A 648 -19.54 7.76 17.50
C VAL A 648 -19.40 8.31 18.92
N GLY A 649 -19.62 7.48 19.94
CA GLY A 649 -19.35 7.83 21.33
C GLY A 649 -17.87 8.10 21.59
N VAL A 650 -16.96 7.25 21.13
CA VAL A 650 -15.51 7.45 21.26
C VAL A 650 -15.05 8.71 20.52
N ALA A 651 -15.51 8.92 19.29
CA ALA A 651 -15.19 10.11 18.50
C ALA A 651 -15.76 11.39 19.14
N GLY A 652 -16.96 11.33 19.70
CA GLY A 652 -17.56 12.43 20.45
C GLY A 652 -16.80 12.73 21.75
N LEU A 653 -16.36 11.71 22.49
CA LEU A 653 -15.51 11.89 23.68
C LEU A 653 -14.16 12.51 23.30
N ASP A 654 -13.60 12.15 22.16
CA ASP A 654 -12.36 12.73 21.65
C ASP A 654 -12.55 14.19 21.20
N TYR A 655 -13.70 14.53 20.59
CA TYR A 655 -14.05 15.91 20.24
C TYR A 655 -14.18 16.85 21.45
N LEU A 656 -14.49 16.32 22.63
CA LEU A 656 -14.56 17.12 23.87
C LEU A 656 -13.18 17.57 24.37
N ARG A 657 -12.08 17.03 23.81
CA ARG A 657 -10.72 17.50 24.12
C ARG A 657 -10.47 18.89 23.53
N PRO A 658 -9.50 19.65 24.08
CA PRO A 658 -9.04 20.91 23.48
C PRO A 658 -8.70 20.72 21.99
N PRO A 659 -8.97 21.71 21.11
CA PRO A 659 -8.77 21.57 19.66
C PRO A 659 -7.38 21.06 19.25
N ALA A 660 -6.33 21.51 19.92
CA ALA A 660 -4.95 21.09 19.69
C ALA A 660 -4.67 19.61 20.05
N GLU A 661 -5.48 19.00 20.92
CA GLU A 661 -5.31 17.61 21.40
C GLU A 661 -6.32 16.63 20.77
N ARG A 662 -7.23 17.11 19.93
CA ARG A 662 -8.21 16.26 19.25
C ARG A 662 -7.50 15.36 18.27
N SER A 663 -7.81 14.07 18.30
CA SER A 663 -7.40 13.21 17.21
C SER A 663 -8.22 13.53 15.94
N HIS A 664 -7.81 12.95 14.82
CA HIS A 664 -8.58 12.99 13.59
C HIS A 664 -10.04 12.49 13.77
N PHE A 665 -10.31 11.62 14.76
CA PHE A 665 -11.68 11.19 15.05
C PHE A 665 -12.52 12.32 15.68
N GLY A 666 -11.95 13.07 16.62
CA GLY A 666 -12.56 14.27 17.18
C GLY A 666 -12.78 15.33 16.12
N ASN A 667 -11.77 15.61 15.29
CA ASN A 667 -11.89 16.60 14.21
C ASN A 667 -12.94 16.20 13.16
N PHE A 668 -13.00 14.92 12.77
CA PHE A 668 -14.06 14.39 11.90
C PHE A 668 -15.46 14.50 12.53
N PHE A 669 -15.57 14.25 13.84
CA PHE A 669 -16.83 14.44 14.56
C PHE A 669 -17.27 15.91 14.53
N GLY A 670 -16.33 16.85 14.67
CA GLY A 670 -16.56 18.29 14.47
C GLY A 670 -17.08 18.61 13.07
N GLN A 671 -16.37 18.17 12.02
CA GLN A 671 -16.80 18.33 10.62
C GLN A 671 -18.21 17.77 10.38
N ALA A 672 -18.56 16.67 11.05
CA ALA A 672 -19.88 16.06 10.95
C ALA A 672 -20.97 16.93 11.59
N LEU A 673 -20.67 17.62 12.69
CA LEU A 673 -21.57 18.60 13.31
C LEU A 673 -21.72 19.87 12.47
N ASP A 674 -20.64 20.28 11.80
CA ASP A 674 -20.59 21.46 10.92
C ASP A 674 -21.29 21.24 9.56
N GLY A 675 -21.94 20.09 9.37
CA GLY A 675 -22.72 19.77 8.16
C GLY A 675 -21.89 19.27 6.97
N GLN A 676 -20.57 19.14 7.12
CA GLN A 676 -19.66 18.66 6.05
C GLN A 676 -19.72 17.13 5.84
N LEU A 677 -20.47 16.41 6.68
CA LEU A 677 -20.58 14.95 6.62
C LEU A 677 -21.07 14.44 5.24
N ILE A 678 -22.05 15.14 4.66
CA ILE A 678 -22.64 14.74 3.38
C ILE A 678 -21.59 14.83 2.27
N GLU A 679 -20.80 15.90 2.24
CA GLU A 679 -19.74 16.13 1.26
C GLU A 679 -18.62 15.08 1.35
N VAL A 680 -18.25 14.68 2.58
CA VAL A 680 -17.28 13.60 2.79
C VAL A 680 -17.83 12.26 2.29
N ILE A 681 -19.11 11.96 2.57
CA ILE A 681 -19.75 10.72 2.12
C ILE A 681 -19.89 10.69 0.60
N THR A 682 -20.35 11.76 -0.04
CA THR A 682 -20.50 11.84 -1.50
C THR A 682 -19.15 11.67 -2.19
N ARG A 683 -18.10 12.34 -1.70
CA ARG A 683 -16.72 12.19 -2.21
C ARG A 683 -16.20 10.75 -2.09
N LYS A 684 -16.47 10.08 -0.96
CA LYS A 684 -16.08 8.66 -0.77
C LYS A 684 -16.86 7.71 -1.67
N LEU A 685 -18.14 7.97 -1.88
CA LEU A 685 -18.99 7.18 -2.79
C LEU A 685 -18.53 7.36 -4.23
N GLU A 686 -18.26 8.59 -4.65
CA GLU A 686 -17.73 8.91 -5.97
C GLU A 686 -16.38 8.22 -6.22
N ALA A 687 -15.49 8.22 -5.23
CA ALA A 687 -14.22 7.49 -5.33
C ALA A 687 -14.43 5.98 -5.55
N ASN A 688 -15.38 5.34 -4.84
CA ASN A 688 -15.70 3.93 -5.04
C ASN A 688 -16.32 3.65 -6.42
N LEU A 689 -17.20 4.53 -6.90
CA LEU A 689 -17.78 4.43 -8.24
C LEU A 689 -16.72 4.61 -9.34
N ARG A 690 -15.80 5.56 -9.14
CA ARG A 690 -14.69 5.82 -10.06
C ARG A 690 -13.73 4.63 -10.17
N ILE A 691 -13.45 3.91 -9.07
CA ILE A 691 -12.68 2.65 -9.11
C ILE A 691 -13.37 1.62 -10.01
N MET A 692 -14.70 1.56 -9.95
CA MET A 692 -15.52 0.63 -10.75
C MET A 692 -15.47 0.97 -12.25
N VAL A 693 -15.41 2.27 -12.58
CA VAL A 693 -15.29 2.76 -13.96
C VAL A 693 -13.87 2.57 -14.51
N ILE A 694 -12.84 2.84 -13.70
CA ILE A 694 -11.42 2.76 -14.11
C ILE A 694 -10.94 1.31 -14.17
N ASN A 695 -11.42 0.43 -13.28
CA ASN A 695 -11.09 -0.99 -13.27
C ASN A 695 -12.36 -1.84 -13.51
N PRO A 696 -12.77 -2.02 -14.78
CA PRO A 696 -13.99 -2.75 -15.13
C PRO A 696 -13.94 -4.23 -14.73
N ALA A 697 -12.75 -4.79 -14.44
CA ALA A 697 -12.65 -6.11 -13.85
C ALA A 697 -13.28 -6.10 -12.45
N LEU A 698 -12.85 -5.23 -11.53
CA LEU A 698 -13.43 -5.16 -10.18
C LEU A 698 -14.94 -4.87 -10.18
N ALA A 699 -15.44 -4.13 -11.18
CA ALA A 699 -16.87 -3.89 -11.40
C ALA A 699 -17.69 -5.16 -11.67
N ILE A 700 -17.06 -6.19 -12.25
CA ILE A 700 -17.67 -7.48 -12.56
C ILE A 700 -17.42 -8.48 -11.41
N VAL A 701 -16.24 -8.45 -10.77
CA VAL A 701 -15.93 -9.35 -9.64
C VAL A 701 -16.94 -9.17 -8.51
N VAL A 702 -17.29 -7.95 -8.14
CA VAL A 702 -18.15 -7.73 -6.97
C VAL A 702 -19.57 -8.25 -7.17
N PRO A 703 -20.30 -7.91 -8.26
CA PRO A 703 -21.59 -8.51 -8.55
C PRO A 703 -21.51 -10.03 -8.71
N LEU A 704 -20.41 -10.58 -9.26
CA LEU A 704 -20.25 -12.01 -9.44
C LEU A 704 -19.93 -12.75 -8.13
N ALA A 705 -19.12 -12.15 -7.25
CA ALA A 705 -18.81 -12.65 -5.92
C ALA A 705 -20.05 -12.56 -5.03
N VAL A 706 -20.76 -11.41 -5.06
CA VAL A 706 -22.06 -11.22 -4.40
C VAL A 706 -23.08 -12.20 -4.98
N PHE A 707 -23.14 -12.41 -6.29
CA PHE A 707 -24.01 -13.42 -6.90
C PHE A 707 -23.62 -14.82 -6.46
N THR A 708 -22.34 -15.18 -6.43
CA THR A 708 -21.90 -16.52 -6.00
C THR A 708 -22.23 -16.77 -4.54
N VAL A 709 -22.03 -15.76 -3.69
CA VAL A 709 -22.41 -15.76 -2.28
C VAL A 709 -23.93 -15.83 -2.14
N LEU A 710 -24.69 -14.91 -2.72
CA LEU A 710 -26.15 -14.82 -2.62
C LEU A 710 -26.84 -16.01 -3.28
N PHE A 711 -26.34 -16.53 -4.39
CA PHE A 711 -26.82 -17.77 -5.01
C PHE A 711 -26.56 -18.94 -4.08
N SER A 712 -25.37 -19.03 -3.47
CA SER A 712 -25.10 -20.05 -2.43
C SER A 712 -26.07 -19.90 -1.24
N LEU A 713 -26.33 -18.67 -0.78
CA LEU A 713 -27.20 -18.37 0.37
C LEU A 713 -28.70 -18.52 0.09
N ALA A 714 -29.18 -18.10 -1.08
CA ALA A 714 -30.57 -18.16 -1.53
C ALA A 714 -30.96 -19.59 -1.94
N TYR A 715 -30.01 -20.36 -2.45
CA TYR A 715 -30.15 -21.80 -2.58
C TYR A 715 -30.32 -22.48 -1.20
N LEU A 716 -29.72 -21.93 -0.14
CA LEU A 716 -29.73 -22.48 1.22
C LEU A 716 -30.93 -22.01 2.08
N GLN A 717 -31.62 -20.93 1.71
CA GLN A 717 -32.93 -20.59 2.28
C GLN A 717 -34.04 -21.32 1.53
N ARG A 718 -34.34 -22.54 1.98
CA ARG A 718 -35.70 -23.01 2.29
C ARG A 718 -36.84 -22.04 1.90
N TYR A 719 -37.26 -22.03 0.63
CA TYR A 719 -38.49 -21.36 0.18
C TYR A 719 -39.45 -22.36 -0.46
N GLN A 720 -40.60 -22.60 0.19
CA GLN A 720 -41.73 -23.32 -0.41
C GLN A 720 -42.36 -22.53 -1.57
N ALA A 721 -42.20 -21.19 -1.60
CA ALA A 721 -42.78 -20.30 -2.62
C ALA A 721 -42.04 -20.33 -3.97
N THR A 722 -40.72 -20.60 -3.98
CA THR A 722 -39.92 -20.81 -5.19
C THR A 722 -39.56 -22.27 -5.42
N ALA A 723 -40.12 -23.18 -4.59
CA ALA A 723 -39.87 -24.62 -4.68
C ALA A 723 -40.21 -25.17 -6.07
N ALA A 724 -41.19 -24.64 -6.79
CA ALA A 724 -41.48 -25.09 -8.15
C ALA A 724 -40.32 -24.84 -9.14
N LEU A 725 -39.59 -23.73 -8.99
CA LEU A 725 -38.40 -23.40 -9.80
C LEU A 725 -37.12 -24.09 -9.29
N ALA A 726 -36.96 -24.25 -7.96
CA ALA A 726 -35.75 -24.78 -7.33
C ALA A 726 -35.77 -26.31 -7.05
N ARG A 727 -36.93 -26.97 -7.16
CA ARG A 727 -37.09 -28.44 -6.98
C ARG A 727 -36.19 -29.32 -7.85
N PRO A 728 -35.88 -28.96 -9.11
CA PRO A 728 -34.92 -29.75 -9.90
C PRO A 728 -33.51 -29.74 -9.29
N TRP A 729 -33.22 -28.75 -8.44
CA TRP A 729 -31.90 -28.44 -7.94
C TRP A 729 -31.73 -28.74 -6.45
N ALA A 730 -32.76 -28.90 -5.63
CA ALA A 730 -32.70 -29.01 -4.15
C ALA A 730 -31.75 -30.06 -3.52
N ASN A 731 -31.06 -30.90 -4.31
CA ASN A 731 -30.09 -31.92 -3.87
C ASN A 731 -28.71 -31.79 -4.56
N THR A 732 -28.33 -30.61 -5.07
CA THR A 732 -27.09 -30.39 -5.85
C THR A 732 -26.07 -29.43 -5.23
N LEU A 733 -26.26 -28.98 -3.98
CA LEU A 733 -25.20 -28.28 -3.24
C LEU A 733 -23.97 -29.18 -3.13
N PRO A 734 -22.75 -28.60 -3.10
CA PRO A 734 -21.60 -29.25 -2.52
C PRO A 734 -22.02 -29.87 -1.18
N PRO A 735 -21.95 -31.20 -0.98
CA PRO A 735 -22.42 -31.79 0.27
C PRO A 735 -21.61 -31.28 1.49
N ALA A 736 -20.49 -30.60 1.26
CA ALA A 736 -19.69 -29.92 2.27
C ALA A 736 -20.45 -28.77 2.96
N LEU A 737 -21.41 -28.14 2.27
CA LEU A 737 -22.28 -27.10 2.82
C LEU A 737 -23.56 -27.66 3.46
N ALA A 738 -23.77 -28.98 3.42
CA ALA A 738 -24.90 -29.61 4.08
C ALA A 738 -24.83 -29.48 5.61
N HIS A 739 -23.61 -29.36 6.17
CA HIS A 739 -23.44 -29.16 7.60
C HIS A 739 -23.77 -27.70 8.01
N PRO A 740 -24.76 -27.46 8.88
CA PRO A 740 -25.23 -26.10 9.21
C PRO A 740 -24.13 -25.15 9.72
N THR A 741 -23.19 -25.66 10.51
CA THR A 741 -22.07 -24.88 11.05
C THR A 741 -21.03 -24.49 10.00
N VAL A 742 -20.73 -25.36 9.03
CA VAL A 742 -19.80 -25.03 7.93
C VAL A 742 -20.43 -23.96 7.04
N HIS A 743 -21.71 -24.11 6.74
CA HIS A 743 -22.49 -23.08 6.06
C HIS A 743 -22.48 -21.75 6.83
N ALA A 744 -22.64 -21.78 8.16
CA ALA A 744 -22.59 -20.58 8.98
C ALA A 744 -21.23 -19.87 8.92
N GLY A 745 -20.11 -20.61 8.88
CA GLY A 745 -18.78 -20.02 8.68
C GLY A 745 -18.67 -19.27 7.35
N PHE A 746 -19.14 -19.88 6.26
CA PHE A 746 -19.16 -19.24 4.95
C PHE A 746 -20.07 -18.01 4.89
N LEU A 747 -21.30 -18.13 5.40
CA LEU A 747 -22.25 -17.01 5.50
C LEU A 747 -21.66 -15.85 6.32
N SER A 748 -20.96 -16.16 7.41
CA SER A 748 -20.30 -15.16 8.24
C SER A 748 -19.20 -14.44 7.48
N ALA A 749 -18.35 -15.16 6.74
CA ALA A 749 -17.31 -14.58 5.89
C ALA A 749 -17.91 -13.68 4.81
N ALA A 750 -18.95 -14.16 4.12
CA ALA A 750 -19.70 -13.41 3.13
C ALA A 750 -20.29 -12.10 3.67
N ILE A 751 -20.95 -12.14 4.83
CA ILE A 751 -21.50 -10.95 5.48
C ILE A 751 -20.37 -9.99 5.88
N ALA A 752 -19.28 -10.49 6.46
CA ALA A 752 -18.14 -9.66 6.84
C ALA A 752 -17.54 -8.93 5.63
N LEU A 753 -17.34 -9.63 4.51
CA LEU A 753 -16.86 -9.03 3.27
C LEU A 753 -17.85 -8.02 2.67
N GLY A 754 -19.16 -8.30 2.76
CA GLY A 754 -20.21 -7.37 2.34
C GLY A 754 -20.30 -6.12 3.22
N VAL A 755 -20.05 -6.23 4.52
CA VAL A 755 -19.92 -5.08 5.42
C VAL A 755 -18.65 -4.29 5.06
N GLY A 756 -17.55 -4.98 4.78
CA GLY A 756 -16.31 -4.36 4.30
C GLY A 756 -16.49 -3.57 3.00
N LEU A 757 -17.31 -4.07 2.07
CA LEU A 757 -17.69 -3.38 0.84
C LEU A 757 -18.33 -2.01 1.08
N VAL A 758 -19.16 -1.90 2.13
CA VAL A 758 -19.90 -0.66 2.40
C VAL A 758 -19.07 0.33 3.21
N ILE A 759 -18.25 -0.16 4.14
CA ILE A 759 -17.60 0.70 5.15
C ILE A 759 -16.18 1.13 4.77
N THR A 760 -15.49 0.39 3.90
CA THR A 760 -14.07 0.68 3.59
C THR A 760 -13.90 1.63 2.40
N ASP A 761 -12.83 2.43 2.42
CA ASP A 761 -12.53 3.43 1.37
C ASP A 761 -12.24 2.81 -0.01
N SER A 762 -11.97 1.50 -0.06
CA SER A 762 -11.84 0.71 -1.30
C SER A 762 -12.77 -0.51 -1.23
N GLY A 763 -14.05 -0.24 -0.94
CA GLY A 763 -15.07 -1.23 -0.66
C GLY A 763 -15.08 -2.38 -1.66
N VAL A 764 -15.01 -2.08 -2.95
CA VAL A 764 -15.09 -3.05 -4.07
C VAL A 764 -13.95 -4.09 -4.02
N ALA A 765 -12.76 -3.69 -3.57
CA ALA A 765 -11.60 -4.58 -3.54
C ALA A 765 -11.71 -5.67 -2.45
N VAL A 766 -12.39 -5.38 -1.32
CA VAL A 766 -12.52 -6.28 -0.17
C VAL A 766 -13.25 -7.60 -0.53
N PRO A 767 -14.50 -7.59 -1.05
CA PRO A 767 -15.19 -8.82 -1.41
C PRO A 767 -14.52 -9.53 -2.59
N ALA A 768 -13.91 -8.80 -3.52
CA ALA A 768 -13.16 -9.39 -4.64
C ALA A 768 -12.02 -10.29 -4.13
N THR A 769 -11.17 -9.74 -3.28
CA THR A 769 -10.03 -10.48 -2.70
C THR A 769 -10.48 -11.61 -1.78
N GLY A 770 -11.51 -11.39 -0.97
CA GLY A 770 -12.09 -12.46 -0.16
C GLY A 770 -12.62 -13.61 -1.03
N ALA A 771 -13.24 -13.30 -2.16
CA ALA A 771 -13.76 -14.28 -3.10
C ALA A 771 -12.66 -15.05 -3.84
N MET A 772 -11.49 -14.44 -4.11
CA MET A 772 -10.31 -15.12 -4.66
C MET A 772 -9.88 -16.30 -3.79
N MET A 773 -10.05 -16.22 -2.47
CA MET A 773 -9.78 -17.33 -1.55
C MET A 773 -11.01 -18.23 -1.37
N LEU A 774 -12.19 -17.66 -1.13
CA LEU A 774 -13.38 -18.42 -0.74
C LEU A 774 -13.91 -19.33 -1.85
N VAL A 775 -13.96 -18.86 -3.11
CA VAL A 775 -14.54 -19.64 -4.22
C VAL A 775 -13.73 -20.90 -4.54
N PRO A 776 -12.39 -20.85 -4.70
CA PRO A 776 -11.62 -22.08 -4.90
C PRO A 776 -11.77 -23.07 -3.75
N MET A 777 -11.83 -22.60 -2.49
CA MET A 777 -12.01 -23.46 -1.33
C MET A 777 -13.38 -24.16 -1.36
N LEU A 778 -14.44 -23.46 -1.77
CA LEU A 778 -15.76 -24.07 -1.98
C LEU A 778 -15.75 -25.14 -3.08
N VAL A 779 -15.13 -24.84 -4.23
CA VAL A 779 -15.02 -25.79 -5.35
C VAL A 779 -14.32 -27.06 -4.88
N VAL A 780 -13.23 -26.95 -4.14
CA VAL A 780 -12.45 -28.10 -3.64
C VAL A 780 -13.24 -28.94 -2.64
N MET A 781 -13.96 -28.28 -1.71
CA MET A 781 -14.81 -28.96 -0.75
C MET A 781 -15.97 -29.72 -1.42
N SER A 782 -16.37 -29.34 -2.64
CA SER A 782 -17.40 -30.05 -3.42
C SER A 782 -16.93 -31.37 -4.04
N VAL A 783 -15.62 -31.53 -4.29
CA VAL A 783 -15.04 -32.73 -4.95
C VAL A 783 -14.79 -33.88 -3.98
N GLY A 784 -14.52 -33.57 -2.70
CA GLY A 784 -14.05 -34.54 -1.71
C GLY A 784 -15.04 -35.62 -1.25
N ILE A 785 -16.33 -35.44 -1.49
CA ILE A 785 -17.39 -36.22 -0.80
C ILE A 785 -17.81 -37.48 -1.58
N ASP A 786 -17.53 -37.53 -2.87
CA ASP A 786 -17.76 -38.73 -3.70
C ASP A 786 -16.87 -39.92 -3.22
N ARG A 787 -15.77 -39.67 -2.49
CA ARG A 787 -14.86 -40.70 -1.97
C ARG A 787 -15.30 -41.30 -0.63
N ASP A 788 -15.61 -40.46 0.35
CA ASP A 788 -16.05 -40.91 1.68
C ASP A 788 -17.35 -41.73 1.59
N SER A 789 -18.27 -41.32 0.71
CA SER A 789 -19.53 -42.04 0.46
C SER A 789 -19.31 -43.42 -0.18
N ALA A 790 -18.28 -43.55 -1.02
CA ALA A 790 -17.94 -44.80 -1.72
C ALA A 790 -17.20 -45.78 -0.79
N ASP A 791 -16.34 -45.27 0.10
CA ASP A 791 -15.65 -46.10 1.09
C ASP A 791 -16.60 -46.53 2.21
N SER A 792 -17.49 -45.66 2.69
CA SER A 792 -18.53 -46.05 3.68
C SER A 792 -19.56 -47.04 3.09
N ALA A 793 -19.87 -46.93 1.80
CA ALA A 793 -20.74 -47.89 1.12
C ALA A 793 -20.05 -49.24 0.90
N ARG A 794 -18.73 -49.26 0.73
CA ARG A 794 -17.92 -50.49 0.65
C ARG A 794 -17.77 -51.15 2.01
N GLU A 795 -17.50 -50.39 3.08
CA GLU A 795 -17.46 -50.93 4.45
C GLU A 795 -18.83 -51.49 4.86
N GLY A 796 -19.92 -50.75 4.64
CA GLY A 796 -21.28 -51.25 4.92
C GLY A 796 -21.78 -52.33 3.96
N SER A 797 -21.10 -52.56 2.83
CA SER A 797 -21.35 -53.71 1.95
C SER A 797 -20.56 -54.93 2.42
N ALA A 798 -19.32 -54.74 2.87
CA ALA A 798 -18.48 -55.80 3.42
C ALA A 798 -19.07 -56.37 4.71
N ASP A 799 -19.59 -55.50 5.59
CA ASP A 799 -20.28 -55.90 6.82
C ASP A 799 -21.53 -56.73 6.52
N ARG A 800 -22.37 -56.28 5.57
CA ARG A 800 -23.57 -57.01 5.15
C ARG A 800 -23.28 -58.35 4.47
N THR A 801 -22.20 -58.43 3.69
CA THR A 801 -21.77 -59.72 3.13
C THR A 801 -21.26 -60.67 4.21
N SER A 802 -20.62 -60.15 5.27
CA SER A 802 -20.17 -60.96 6.39
C SER A 802 -21.33 -61.46 7.26
N GLU A 803 -22.34 -60.62 7.55
CA GLU A 803 -23.57 -61.04 8.25
C GLU A 803 -24.32 -62.10 7.44
N SER A 804 -24.47 -61.91 6.11
CA SER A 804 -25.16 -62.89 5.27
C SER A 804 -24.42 -64.23 5.14
N ALA A 805 -23.09 -64.22 5.25
CA ALA A 805 -22.28 -65.44 5.23
C ALA A 805 -22.41 -66.21 6.55
N VAL A 806 -22.42 -65.51 7.69
CA VAL A 806 -22.63 -66.10 9.02
C VAL A 806 -24.05 -66.67 9.15
N GLU A 807 -25.05 -65.98 8.59
CA GLU A 807 -26.45 -66.44 8.60
C GLU A 807 -26.68 -67.65 7.68
N ALA A 808 -25.96 -67.72 6.55
CA ALA A 808 -25.96 -68.88 5.64
C ALA A 808 -25.22 -70.11 6.23
N GLU A 809 -24.15 -69.89 7.00
CA GLU A 809 -23.41 -70.95 7.69
C GLU A 809 -24.24 -71.52 8.86
N ALA A 810 -24.92 -70.66 9.62
CA ALA A 810 -25.84 -71.08 10.69
C ALA A 810 -27.08 -71.84 10.17
N THR A 811 -27.58 -71.51 8.97
CA THR A 811 -28.67 -72.27 8.33
C THR A 811 -28.20 -73.58 7.71
N ALA A 812 -26.94 -73.67 7.26
CA ALA A 812 -26.35 -74.92 6.80
C ALA A 812 -26.11 -75.90 7.96
N GLU A 813 -25.59 -75.45 9.10
CA GLU A 813 -25.41 -76.27 10.30
C GLU A 813 -26.76 -76.75 10.89
N ALA A 814 -27.81 -75.93 10.82
CA ALA A 814 -29.15 -76.32 11.27
C ALA A 814 -29.80 -77.41 10.39
N VAL A 815 -29.47 -77.46 9.09
CA VAL A 815 -29.99 -78.47 8.15
C VAL A 815 -29.20 -79.78 8.24
N GLU A 816 -27.94 -79.73 8.66
CA GLU A 816 -27.11 -80.92 8.90
C GLU A 816 -27.38 -81.58 10.27
N ALA A 817 -27.94 -80.84 11.24
CA ALA A 817 -28.42 -81.38 12.51
C ALA A 817 -29.80 -82.06 12.45
N ASP A 818 -30.55 -81.87 11.35
CA ASP A 818 -31.91 -82.43 11.13
C ASP A 818 -31.92 -83.58 10.08
N ARG A 819 -30.74 -84.08 9.71
CA ARG A 819 -30.52 -85.30 8.92
C ARG A 819 -29.76 -86.33 9.75
#